data_AF-A0A8K9XD84-F1
#
_entry.id   AF-A0A8K9XD84-F1
#
_cell.length_a   1.000
_cell.length_b   1.000
_cell.length_c   1.000
_cell.angle_alpha   90.00
_cell.angle_beta   90.00
_cell.angle_gamma   90.00
#
_symmetry.space_group_name_H-M   'P 1'
#
loop_
_entity.id
_entity.type
_entity.pdbx_description
1 polymer ?
#
loop_
_entity_poly.entity_id
_entity_poly.type
_entity_poly.pdbx_seq_one_letter_code
_entity_poly.pdbx_strand_id
1 'polypeptide(L)'
;MAQTDMDSGEDGGGGGEPEVIAKTSVLGGFTESTEIRALISSLPVVHENIVTLESAIERFLVIMDRYQEQPHLLDPHLEWMLNLLLELIRSEQSPPLLVHLGFKFLYIISKVRGYKIFMQLFPHEVADLQPVLDLLCRQDPRDPETWETRYMLLLWLQTREPIMDRILAVAKSYLMVTDKSRDAASVLVSKFVTRPDVKLKRLGDFLDWSLTTISQASDQTMGGTVILDGALQSLAQLFKHGKRDDFLQYAPVVLQCLAQCHVAESSQATLRKLGVKLVQRLGLTFLKPRLQLLGGLKDKETIVRWSAAKGIGRVTGRLPRELADEVVGSVLDCFSFQETDNAWHGGCLALAELGRRGLLVPSRLPDVVPLILKALVYDEKRGACSVGSNVRDAACYVCWAFARAYEPTELKPFVTQIACALVITAVFDRNINCRRAASVSDHSGTFPYGIDIVVAADYFAVGNLNNCYLSISVYIASFPEYTRPMIDHLVAMKINHWDGVIRQLATKALHNLTPQAPDYMATTVMPQLLPIALGIDLHSRHGAILASAEISHALYKLANQNNRPVTELISSDCVSDQYVVRPQQIFVVVVVSCLCRGFGGELMRPAVCSLIENMSLSKMPFKDDPVITGWQWLIDDTLKSLHLISPGPRDGIKEAAVSALAALCEQYYQPQPGMADPQMQEVLVSQYIAGLKSTEVLTRCGSALALGSLPRFMIHGKLHQILSGLQQSCSQREVCFTEARRDAAKAMAQVCVTAGVSAQGGSDSVVCEGNVSAVYRALLDCMTDYTLDSRGDVGAWVREAAMTSLMEVTLCVVGTAPQLLSPGLVNGMMCSLAQQSAEKIDRYRAHAGSVFVRLLHSNNPAVPHIPHREELLAIFPTEGAEGLNWNAPSQAFPHITQLLRLPQYQYHTLLGLTVSVGGLTESTVRFSSQSLFDHLMLIQQDAAALGQFSEALLHVFRDNLRNDRVSIPFLKMLDQMLARACFDTFTTDQDHQFCVDLLSLCKEEIKKSKDTQKLRSAIAVFCGLIQFQGEVRKKVLFQLLLLLCHPFPVIRKTTASQVYEMLLTYDDVIDPDVMDDVMTSLSDTNWSENNHLCKSS
;
A
#
# COMPACT_ATOMS: atom_id res chain seq x y z
N MET A 1 -8.81 -23.70 -1.67
CA MET A 1 -8.83 -22.71 -0.57
C MET A 1 -9.94 -21.71 -0.88
N ALA A 2 -10.79 -21.20 0.02
CA ALA A 2 -10.83 -21.12 1.48
C ALA A 2 -12.27 -21.44 1.97
N GLN A 3 -12.57 -21.93 3.19
CA GLN A 3 -11.86 -22.03 4.46
C GLN A 3 -12.07 -23.43 5.06
N THR A 4 -11.01 -23.94 5.67
CA THR A 4 -11.05 -24.96 6.72
C THR A 4 -10.69 -24.25 8.02
N ASP A 5 -11.63 -24.15 8.95
CA ASP A 5 -11.36 -23.94 10.38
C ASP A 5 -11.59 -25.28 11.07
N MET A 6 -10.53 -25.88 11.59
CA MET A 6 -10.47 -26.37 12.96
C MET A 6 -9.03 -26.72 13.31
N ASP A 7 -8.57 -25.99 14.33
CA ASP A 7 -7.74 -26.45 15.45
C ASP A 7 -6.22 -26.40 15.37
N SER A 8 -5.68 -26.06 16.55
CA SER A 8 -4.28 -26.05 17.01
C SER A 8 -3.33 -25.00 16.41
N GLY A 9 -3.20 -23.90 17.17
CA GLY A 9 -1.95 -23.15 17.27
C GLY A 9 -1.22 -23.51 18.57
N GLU A 10 0.09 -23.68 18.47
CA GLU A 10 1.11 -23.27 19.45
C GLU A 10 2.38 -22.94 18.64
N ASP A 11 3.36 -22.20 19.12
CA ASP A 11 3.43 -20.81 19.55
C ASP A 11 4.95 -20.46 19.55
N GLY A 12 5.29 -19.17 19.56
CA GLY A 12 6.64 -18.66 19.86
C GLY A 12 7.36 -17.99 18.67
N GLY A 13 7.68 -16.70 18.64
CA GLY A 13 7.62 -15.68 19.69
C GLY A 13 8.93 -14.88 19.75
N GLY A 14 8.78 -13.56 19.99
CA GLY A 14 9.83 -12.61 20.38
C GLY A 14 9.60 -11.27 19.68
N GLY A 15 9.33 -10.13 20.30
CA GLY A 15 9.38 -9.57 21.67
C GLY A 15 9.39 -8.03 21.48
N GLY A 16 9.09 -7.11 22.38
CA GLY A 16 8.79 -7.06 23.80
C GLY A 16 8.73 -5.58 24.20
N GLU A 17 8.21 -5.29 25.39
CA GLU A 17 8.56 -4.09 26.17
C GLU A 17 10.08 -4.00 26.42
N PRO A 18 10.61 -2.87 26.91
CA PRO A 18 11.92 -2.86 27.56
C PRO A 18 11.87 -3.69 28.86
N GLU A 19 12.25 -4.96 28.72
CA GLU A 19 13.09 -5.74 29.62
C GLU A 19 12.81 -5.65 31.14
N VAL A 20 11.75 -6.32 31.61
CA VAL A 20 11.76 -7.09 32.88
C VAL A 20 10.89 -8.34 32.71
N ILE A 21 11.53 -9.52 32.79
CA ILE A 21 10.95 -10.86 32.64
C ILE A 21 9.89 -11.13 33.72
N ALA A 22 8.62 -11.33 33.33
CA ALA A 22 7.61 -12.01 34.14
C ALA A 22 7.06 -13.22 33.37
N LYS A 23 7.48 -14.41 33.79
CA LYS A 23 7.06 -15.72 33.28
C LYS A 23 5.52 -15.85 33.28
N THR A 24 4.93 -16.21 32.15
CA THR A 24 3.58 -16.82 32.10
C THR A 24 3.62 -18.17 32.83
N SER A 25 3.19 -18.18 34.08
CA SER A 25 3.04 -19.43 34.83
C SER A 25 1.76 -20.12 34.40
N VAL A 26 1.85 -21.30 33.78
CA VAL A 26 0.72 -22.24 33.72
C VAL A 26 0.31 -22.53 35.17
N LEU A 27 -0.92 -22.18 35.55
CA LEU A 27 -1.41 -22.42 36.91
C LEU A 27 -1.69 -23.92 37.08
N GLY A 28 -1.01 -24.56 38.04
CA GLY A 28 -1.15 -26.00 38.29
C GLY A 28 -2.47 -26.40 38.97
N GLY A 29 -3.30 -25.44 39.39
CA GLY A 29 -4.57 -25.66 40.09
C GLY A 29 -5.10 -24.38 40.74
N PHE A 30 -6.29 -24.45 41.36
CA PHE A 30 -6.93 -23.32 42.04
C PHE A 30 -6.31 -23.07 43.43
N THR A 31 -5.24 -22.28 43.47
CA THR A 31 -4.41 -22.11 44.69
C THR A 31 -5.06 -21.23 45.76
N GLU A 32 -5.94 -20.32 45.38
CA GLU A 32 -6.59 -19.32 46.26
C GLU A 32 -7.89 -19.84 46.89
N SER A 33 -8.17 -21.16 46.83
CA SER A 33 -9.41 -21.74 47.36
C SER A 33 -9.68 -21.45 48.83
N THR A 34 -8.64 -21.34 49.67
CA THR A 34 -8.78 -20.98 51.09
C THR A 34 -9.09 -19.50 51.29
N GLU A 35 -8.53 -18.63 50.45
CA GLU A 35 -8.76 -17.18 50.47
C GLU A 35 -10.20 -16.87 50.03
N ILE A 36 -10.67 -17.51 48.95
CA ILE A 36 -12.05 -17.34 48.47
C ILE A 36 -13.07 -17.81 49.51
N ARG A 37 -12.79 -18.91 50.21
CA ARG A 37 -13.66 -19.35 51.30
C ARG A 37 -13.69 -18.33 52.44
N ALA A 38 -12.54 -17.76 52.82
CA ALA A 38 -12.49 -16.70 53.83
C ALA A 38 -13.23 -15.43 53.38
N LEU A 39 -13.12 -15.04 52.10
CA LEU A 39 -13.82 -13.89 51.51
C LEU A 39 -15.34 -14.09 51.50
N ILE A 40 -15.84 -15.26 51.10
CA ILE A 40 -17.29 -15.55 51.11
C ILE A 40 -17.82 -15.58 52.56
N SER A 41 -17.07 -16.16 53.49
CA SER A 41 -17.47 -16.24 54.90
C SER A 41 -17.43 -14.89 55.64
N SER A 42 -16.66 -13.91 55.17
CA SER A 42 -16.59 -12.58 55.79
C SER A 42 -17.71 -11.63 55.32
N LEU A 43 -18.43 -11.96 54.24
CA LEU A 43 -19.50 -11.13 53.64
C LEU A 43 -20.55 -10.63 54.65
N PRO A 44 -21.05 -11.42 55.61
CA PRO A 44 -22.03 -10.94 56.59
C PRO A 44 -21.51 -9.83 57.52
N VAL A 45 -20.19 -9.68 57.65
CA VAL A 45 -19.57 -8.65 58.51
C VAL A 45 -19.18 -7.43 57.68
N VAL A 46 -18.61 -7.64 56.49
CA VAL A 46 -18.07 -6.53 55.68
C VAL A 46 -19.12 -5.75 54.89
N HIS A 47 -20.33 -6.30 54.72
CA HIS A 47 -21.39 -5.65 53.93
C HIS A 47 -21.91 -4.31 54.50
N GLU A 48 -21.66 -4.01 55.78
CA GLU A 48 -22.10 -2.76 56.42
C GLU A 48 -21.18 -1.57 56.14
N ASN A 49 -19.93 -1.81 55.70
CA ASN A 49 -18.96 -0.77 55.41
C ASN A 49 -18.55 -0.80 53.93
N ILE A 50 -18.89 0.28 53.22
CA ILE A 50 -18.71 0.43 51.77
C ILE A 50 -17.26 0.21 51.34
N VAL A 51 -16.28 0.72 52.08
CA VAL A 51 -14.86 0.62 51.70
C VAL A 51 -14.36 -0.82 51.79
N THR A 52 -14.74 -1.54 52.85
CA THR A 52 -14.36 -2.95 53.01
C THR A 52 -15.14 -3.87 52.05
N LEU A 53 -16.37 -3.47 51.70
CA LEU A 53 -17.22 -4.18 50.74
C LEU A 53 -16.66 -4.09 49.31
N GLU A 54 -16.31 -2.88 48.86
CA GLU A 54 -15.70 -2.67 47.54
C GLU A 54 -14.36 -3.41 47.42
N SER A 55 -13.54 -3.35 48.48
CA SER A 55 -12.27 -4.09 48.52
C SER A 55 -12.47 -5.62 48.44
N ALA A 56 -13.50 -6.17 49.09
CA ALA A 56 -13.81 -7.59 49.01
C ALA A 56 -14.31 -8.01 47.61
N ILE A 57 -15.15 -7.18 46.97
CA ILE A 57 -15.65 -7.40 45.60
C ILE A 57 -14.48 -7.38 44.61
N GLU A 58 -13.64 -6.35 44.68
CA GLU A 58 -12.50 -6.18 43.78
C GLU A 58 -11.50 -7.34 43.96
N ARG A 59 -11.22 -7.73 45.21
CA ARG A 59 -10.32 -8.86 45.47
C ARG A 59 -10.88 -10.18 44.94
N PHE A 60 -12.19 -10.41 45.10
CA PHE A 60 -12.85 -11.60 44.57
C PHE A 60 -12.82 -11.63 43.03
N LEU A 61 -13.09 -10.49 42.39
CA LEU A 61 -12.98 -10.33 40.94
C LEU A 61 -11.57 -10.60 40.43
N VAL A 62 -10.54 -10.00 41.04
CA VAL A 62 -9.14 -10.19 40.64
C VAL A 62 -8.72 -11.66 40.75
N ILE A 63 -9.16 -12.38 41.79
CA ILE A 63 -8.87 -13.81 41.91
C ILE A 63 -9.59 -14.59 40.80
N MET A 64 -10.89 -14.34 40.58
CA MET A 64 -11.68 -15.08 39.59
C MET A 64 -11.22 -14.82 38.15
N ASP A 65 -10.89 -13.58 37.80
CA ASP A 65 -10.45 -13.21 36.45
C ASP A 65 -9.10 -13.86 36.07
N ARG A 66 -8.23 -14.18 37.03
CA ARG A 66 -6.99 -14.94 36.76
C ARG A 66 -7.25 -16.33 36.18
N TYR A 67 -8.44 -16.88 36.42
CA TYR A 67 -8.84 -18.20 35.92
C TYR A 67 -9.69 -18.12 34.64
N GLN A 68 -9.90 -16.94 34.05
CA GLN A 68 -10.73 -16.76 32.85
C GLN A 68 -10.18 -17.52 31.62
N GLU A 69 -8.86 -17.62 31.48
CA GLU A 69 -8.21 -18.37 30.39
C GLU A 69 -8.18 -19.89 30.63
N GLN A 70 -8.25 -20.33 31.90
CA GLN A 70 -8.29 -21.76 32.28
C GLN A 70 -9.44 -22.06 33.28
N PRO A 71 -10.71 -21.84 32.90
CA PRO A 71 -11.83 -21.81 33.84
C PRO A 71 -12.24 -23.19 34.36
N HIS A 72 -11.83 -24.26 33.68
CA HIS A 72 -12.06 -25.65 34.10
C HIS A 72 -11.36 -26.00 35.43
N LEU A 73 -10.33 -25.25 35.83
CA LEU A 73 -9.66 -25.41 37.12
C LEU A 73 -10.58 -25.09 38.32
N LEU A 74 -11.68 -24.36 38.08
CA LEU A 74 -12.69 -24.04 39.11
C LEU A 74 -13.69 -25.18 39.34
N ASP A 75 -13.84 -26.13 38.41
CA ASP A 75 -14.89 -27.16 38.41
C ASP A 75 -15.01 -27.95 39.72
N PRO A 76 -13.90 -28.42 40.34
CA PRO A 76 -13.98 -29.13 41.62
C PRO A 76 -14.46 -28.27 42.79
N HIS A 77 -14.53 -26.94 42.61
CA HIS A 77 -14.81 -25.97 43.67
C HIS A 77 -16.16 -25.24 43.51
N LEU A 78 -16.83 -25.37 42.36
CA LEU A 78 -18.07 -24.63 42.06
C LEU A 78 -19.22 -25.00 43.00
N GLU A 79 -19.35 -26.29 43.34
CA GLU A 79 -20.47 -26.80 44.13
C GLU A 79 -20.46 -26.24 45.56
N TRP A 80 -19.30 -26.25 46.24
CA TRP A 80 -19.23 -25.68 47.58
C TRP A 80 -19.32 -24.15 47.58
N MET A 81 -18.80 -23.46 46.54
CA MET A 81 -18.95 -22.01 46.41
C MET A 81 -20.41 -21.61 46.22
N LEU A 82 -21.14 -22.32 45.35
CA LEU A 82 -22.57 -22.13 45.13
C LEU A 82 -23.36 -22.35 46.43
N ASN A 83 -23.09 -23.44 47.15
CA ASN A 83 -23.83 -23.76 48.37
C ASN A 83 -23.63 -22.72 49.47
N LEU A 84 -22.39 -22.24 49.70
CA LEU A 84 -22.13 -21.17 50.69
C LEU A 84 -22.86 -19.86 50.34
N LEU A 85 -22.89 -19.48 49.05
CA LEU A 85 -23.60 -18.29 48.60
C LEU A 85 -25.12 -18.46 48.66
N LEU A 86 -25.64 -19.66 48.35
CA LEU A 86 -27.05 -19.96 48.49
C LEU A 86 -27.52 -20.00 49.94
N GLU A 87 -26.69 -20.45 50.89
CA GLU A 87 -27.00 -20.35 52.33
C GLU A 87 -27.20 -18.90 52.77
N LEU A 88 -26.35 -17.98 52.29
CA LEU A 88 -26.50 -16.54 52.56
C LEU A 88 -27.76 -15.96 51.90
N ILE A 89 -28.03 -16.34 50.64
CA ILE A 89 -29.18 -15.84 49.86
C ILE A 89 -30.52 -16.35 50.42
N ARG A 90 -30.55 -17.59 50.93
CA ARG A 90 -31.76 -18.25 51.43
C ARG A 90 -32.08 -17.94 52.88
N SER A 91 -31.11 -17.44 53.65
CA SER A 91 -31.33 -17.08 55.05
C SER A 91 -32.29 -15.90 55.17
N GLU A 92 -33.41 -16.08 55.89
CA GLU A 92 -34.37 -14.99 56.17
C GLU A 92 -33.78 -13.87 57.04
N GLN A 93 -32.65 -14.12 57.71
CA GLN A 93 -31.95 -13.14 58.53
C GLN A 93 -30.98 -12.25 57.72
N SER A 94 -30.75 -12.57 56.44
CA SER A 94 -29.85 -11.80 55.58
C SER A 94 -30.50 -10.49 55.10
N PRO A 95 -29.85 -9.33 55.28
CA PRO A 95 -30.38 -8.08 54.76
C PRO A 95 -30.32 -8.04 53.22
N PRO A 96 -31.17 -7.24 52.55
CA PRO A 96 -31.27 -7.22 51.09
C PRO A 96 -29.93 -6.99 50.37
N LEU A 97 -29.09 -6.09 50.91
CA LEU A 97 -27.76 -5.82 50.36
C LEU A 97 -26.86 -7.06 50.33
N LEU A 98 -26.92 -7.89 51.37
CA LEU A 98 -26.15 -9.14 51.43
C LEU A 98 -26.66 -10.17 50.41
N VAL A 99 -27.98 -10.23 50.20
CA VAL A 99 -28.60 -11.11 49.20
C VAL A 99 -28.17 -10.70 47.78
N HIS A 100 -28.22 -9.41 47.45
CA HIS A 100 -27.76 -8.90 46.16
C HIS A 100 -26.26 -9.14 45.94
N LEU A 101 -25.46 -8.96 46.98
CA LEU A 101 -24.02 -9.26 46.93
C LEU A 101 -23.75 -10.74 46.66
N GLY A 102 -24.53 -11.64 47.28
CA GLY A 102 -24.47 -13.08 47.00
C GLY A 102 -24.75 -13.39 45.53
N PHE A 103 -25.79 -12.81 44.96
CA PHE A 103 -26.10 -12.98 43.52
C PHE A 103 -25.04 -12.38 42.61
N LYS A 104 -24.39 -11.27 43.00
CA LYS A 104 -23.28 -10.67 42.26
C LYS A 104 -22.08 -11.62 42.20
N PHE A 105 -21.75 -12.30 43.30
CA PHE A 105 -20.67 -13.30 43.33
C PHE A 105 -21.02 -14.53 42.49
N LEU A 106 -22.28 -15.00 42.55
CA LEU A 106 -22.76 -16.07 41.66
C LEU A 106 -22.67 -15.69 40.18
N TYR A 107 -22.99 -14.44 39.84
CA TYR A 107 -22.84 -13.93 38.48
C TYR A 107 -21.37 -13.95 38.04
N ILE A 108 -20.45 -13.46 38.88
CA ILE A 108 -19.00 -13.44 38.58
C ILE A 108 -18.49 -14.86 38.30
N ILE A 109 -18.82 -15.82 39.15
CA ILE A 109 -18.45 -17.23 38.95
C ILE A 109 -19.05 -17.75 37.63
N SER A 110 -20.33 -17.47 37.38
CA SER A 110 -21.01 -17.91 36.15
C SER A 110 -20.44 -17.28 34.88
N LYS A 111 -19.91 -16.05 34.97
CA LYS A 111 -19.25 -15.32 33.87
C LYS A 111 -17.91 -15.96 33.52
N VAL A 112 -17.08 -16.24 34.53
CA VAL A 112 -15.74 -16.83 34.33
C VAL A 112 -15.85 -18.27 33.85
N ARG A 113 -16.72 -19.09 34.46
CA ARG A 113 -16.83 -20.50 34.08
C ARG A 113 -17.69 -20.76 32.84
N GLY A 114 -18.73 -19.94 32.65
CA GLY A 114 -19.78 -20.12 31.65
C GLY A 114 -21.10 -20.60 32.28
N TYR A 115 -22.14 -19.78 32.15
CA TYR A 115 -23.44 -19.99 32.81
C TYR A 115 -24.07 -21.36 32.52
N LYS A 116 -23.90 -21.95 31.34
CA LYS A 116 -24.51 -23.25 30.98
C LYS A 116 -24.02 -24.42 31.83
N ILE A 117 -22.77 -24.35 32.29
CA ILE A 117 -22.16 -25.40 33.11
C ILE A 117 -22.48 -25.12 34.58
N PHE A 118 -22.36 -23.85 35.01
CA PHE A 118 -22.69 -23.44 36.37
C PHE A 118 -24.18 -23.62 36.72
N MET A 119 -25.10 -23.35 35.78
CA MET A 119 -26.55 -23.48 36.01
C MET A 119 -27.02 -24.91 36.25
N GLN A 120 -26.25 -25.92 35.83
CA GLN A 120 -26.57 -27.33 36.09
C GLN A 120 -26.43 -27.70 37.58
N LEU A 121 -25.75 -26.86 38.36
CA LEU A 121 -25.52 -27.06 39.79
C LEU A 121 -26.62 -26.42 40.66
N PHE A 122 -27.50 -25.58 40.09
CA PHE A 122 -28.58 -24.98 40.86
C PHE A 122 -29.61 -26.02 41.28
N PRO A 123 -30.13 -25.97 42.50
CA PRO A 123 -31.16 -26.90 42.92
C PRO A 123 -32.47 -26.61 42.18
N HIS A 124 -33.15 -27.69 41.78
CA HIS A 124 -34.32 -27.66 40.90
C HIS A 124 -35.53 -28.35 41.54
N GLU A 125 -35.54 -28.41 42.87
CA GLU A 125 -36.68 -28.95 43.60
C GLU A 125 -37.87 -27.99 43.52
N VAL A 126 -39.09 -28.54 43.53
CA VAL A 126 -40.33 -27.74 43.47
C VAL A 126 -40.43 -26.76 44.65
N ALA A 127 -39.80 -27.09 45.78
CA ALA A 127 -39.72 -26.24 46.97
C ALA A 127 -38.93 -24.93 46.76
N ASP A 128 -38.01 -24.89 45.78
CA ASP A 128 -37.17 -23.71 45.50
C ASP A 128 -37.80 -22.75 44.48
N LEU A 129 -38.87 -23.18 43.79
CA LEU A 129 -39.49 -22.40 42.72
C LEU A 129 -40.25 -21.17 43.25
N GLN A 130 -40.97 -21.32 44.36
CA GLN A 130 -41.74 -20.25 44.95
C GLN A 130 -40.83 -19.14 45.55
N PRO A 131 -39.79 -19.46 46.34
CA PRO A 131 -38.85 -18.45 46.83
C PRO A 131 -38.11 -17.69 45.72
N VAL A 132 -37.71 -18.38 44.64
CA VAL A 132 -37.02 -17.76 43.49
C VAL A 132 -37.96 -16.82 42.73
N LEU A 133 -39.21 -17.22 42.52
CA LEU A 133 -40.21 -16.39 41.87
C LEU A 133 -40.58 -15.17 42.74
N ASP A 134 -40.72 -15.37 44.05
CA ASP A 134 -41.00 -14.29 45.00
C ASP A 134 -39.84 -13.28 45.07
N LEU A 135 -38.59 -13.75 45.07
CA LEU A 135 -37.41 -12.89 45.00
C LEU A 135 -37.37 -12.09 43.69
N LEU A 136 -37.69 -12.71 42.55
CA LEU A 136 -37.71 -12.04 41.25
C LEU A 136 -38.83 -11.00 41.17
N CYS A 137 -40.02 -11.32 41.68
CA CYS A 137 -41.16 -10.40 41.73
C CYS A 137 -40.91 -9.18 42.64
N ARG A 138 -40.02 -9.30 43.63
CA ARG A 138 -39.60 -8.19 44.50
C ARG A 138 -38.56 -7.27 43.87
N GLN A 139 -37.96 -7.62 42.73
CA GLN A 139 -36.97 -6.78 42.06
C GLN A 139 -37.64 -5.70 41.20
N ASP A 140 -37.11 -4.48 41.19
CA ASP A 140 -37.49 -3.47 40.19
C ASP A 140 -36.77 -3.76 38.88
N PRO A 141 -37.47 -4.02 37.75
CA PRO A 141 -36.84 -4.23 36.45
C PRO A 141 -36.01 -3.05 35.94
N ARG A 142 -36.23 -1.84 36.50
CA ARG A 142 -35.58 -0.58 36.08
C ARG A 142 -34.41 -0.17 36.96
N ASP A 143 -34.14 -0.85 38.07
CA ASP A 143 -33.01 -0.54 38.95
C ASP A 143 -31.69 -1.06 38.35
N PRO A 144 -30.78 -0.19 37.89
CA PRO A 144 -29.55 -0.63 37.24
C PRO A 144 -28.54 -1.28 38.19
N GLU A 145 -28.66 -1.11 39.51
CA GLU A 145 -27.64 -1.56 40.48
C GLU A 145 -27.77 -3.04 40.87
N THR A 146 -28.94 -3.65 40.65
CA THR A 146 -29.26 -5.02 41.08
C THR A 146 -29.51 -5.99 39.92
N TRP A 147 -29.07 -5.63 38.72
CA TRP A 147 -29.36 -6.37 37.49
C TRP A 147 -28.81 -7.81 37.50
N GLU A 148 -27.69 -8.07 38.19
CA GLU A 148 -27.11 -9.41 38.35
C GLU A 148 -28.07 -10.35 39.09
N THR A 149 -28.81 -9.82 40.08
CA THR A 149 -29.83 -10.58 40.82
C THR A 149 -30.95 -11.03 39.88
N ARG A 150 -31.50 -10.10 39.08
CA ARG A 150 -32.55 -10.42 38.10
C ARG A 150 -32.08 -11.39 37.03
N TYR A 151 -30.86 -11.18 36.53
CA TYR A 151 -30.24 -12.04 35.53
C TYR A 151 -30.14 -13.49 36.02
N MET A 152 -29.62 -13.71 37.24
CA MET A 152 -29.46 -15.05 37.81
C MET A 152 -30.80 -15.73 38.14
N LEU A 153 -31.79 -14.99 38.66
CA LEU A 153 -33.13 -15.52 38.95
C LEU A 153 -33.90 -15.93 37.67
N LEU A 154 -33.76 -15.15 36.58
CA LEU A 154 -34.37 -15.48 35.29
C LEU A 154 -33.74 -16.72 34.65
N LEU A 155 -32.42 -16.89 34.80
CA LEU A 155 -31.76 -18.13 34.38
C LEU A 155 -32.26 -19.34 35.18
N TRP A 156 -32.59 -19.15 36.46
CA TRP A 156 -33.14 -20.22 37.32
C TRP A 156 -34.57 -20.65 36.89
N LEU A 157 -35.40 -19.75 36.32
CA LEU A 157 -36.83 -20.00 36.06
C LEU A 157 -37.22 -20.61 34.69
N GLN A 158 -36.28 -20.92 33.78
CA GLN A 158 -36.58 -21.25 32.37
C GLN A 158 -37.30 -22.61 32.06
N THR A 159 -38.15 -23.19 32.92
CA THR A 159 -38.84 -24.47 32.61
C THR A 159 -40.35 -24.59 32.98
N ARG A 160 -41.30 -24.40 32.00
CA ARG A 160 -42.47 -25.29 31.60
C ARG A 160 -43.78 -24.62 31.01
N GLU A 161 -44.20 -25.03 29.78
CA GLU A 161 -45.58 -25.12 29.17
C GLU A 161 -45.54 -26.25 28.08
N PRO A 162 -46.66 -26.78 27.50
CA PRO A 162 -46.61 -27.92 26.56
C PRO A 162 -45.78 -27.64 25.30
N ILE A 163 -44.71 -28.40 25.16
CA ILE A 163 -43.53 -27.97 24.41
C ILE A 163 -43.71 -28.04 22.89
N MET A 164 -44.53 -28.96 22.35
CA MET A 164 -44.55 -29.25 20.91
C MET A 164 -45.18 -28.13 20.06
N ASP A 165 -46.35 -27.64 20.45
CA ASP A 165 -47.07 -26.61 19.69
C ASP A 165 -46.43 -25.23 19.87
N ARG A 166 -45.84 -24.96 21.05
CA ARG A 166 -45.00 -23.77 21.28
C ARG A 166 -43.77 -23.76 20.39
N ILE A 167 -43.05 -24.89 20.30
CA ILE A 167 -41.85 -24.99 19.44
C ILE A 167 -42.22 -24.72 17.98
N LEU A 168 -43.34 -25.23 17.48
CA LEU A 168 -43.74 -25.00 16.08
C LEU A 168 -44.23 -23.57 15.83
N ALA A 169 -44.98 -22.97 16.75
CA ALA A 169 -45.44 -21.59 16.62
C ALA A 169 -44.25 -20.60 16.61
N VAL A 170 -43.32 -20.79 17.56
CA VAL A 170 -42.08 -19.99 17.64
C VAL A 170 -41.21 -20.23 16.41
N ALA A 171 -41.02 -21.48 16.00
CA ALA A 171 -40.21 -21.76 14.82
C ALA A 171 -40.80 -21.15 13.54
N LYS A 172 -42.14 -21.15 13.37
CA LYS A 172 -42.82 -20.50 12.23
C LYS A 172 -42.62 -18.98 12.24
N SER A 173 -42.67 -18.31 13.39
CA SER A 173 -42.41 -16.86 13.45
C SER A 173 -40.96 -16.53 13.11
N TYR A 174 -40.01 -17.33 13.61
CA TYR A 174 -38.58 -17.15 13.30
C TYR A 174 -38.20 -17.61 11.88
N LEU A 175 -39.02 -18.38 11.17
CA LEU A 175 -38.81 -18.61 9.74
C LEU A 175 -39.06 -17.35 8.89
N MET A 176 -39.75 -16.35 9.44
CA MET A 176 -40.17 -15.14 8.72
C MET A 176 -39.33 -13.90 9.07
N VAL A 177 -38.23 -14.07 9.82
CA VAL A 177 -37.31 -12.97 10.16
C VAL A 177 -36.14 -12.90 9.18
N THR A 178 -35.49 -11.75 9.06
CA THR A 178 -34.39 -11.52 8.12
C THR A 178 -33.03 -11.96 8.63
N ASP A 179 -32.88 -12.14 9.95
CA ASP A 179 -31.60 -12.48 10.60
C ASP A 179 -31.30 -13.99 10.64
N LYS A 180 -30.15 -14.35 11.23
CA LYS A 180 -29.64 -15.73 11.32
C LYS A 180 -30.52 -16.69 12.12
N SER A 181 -31.45 -16.19 12.92
CA SER A 181 -32.42 -17.00 13.66
C SER A 181 -33.31 -17.82 12.72
N ARG A 182 -33.56 -17.33 11.49
CA ARG A 182 -34.26 -18.07 10.44
C ARG A 182 -33.52 -19.33 10.00
N ASP A 183 -32.19 -19.26 9.85
CA ASP A 183 -31.36 -20.41 9.54
C ASP A 183 -31.50 -21.48 10.65
N ALA A 184 -31.43 -21.04 11.91
CA ALA A 184 -31.58 -21.92 13.08
C ALA A 184 -32.99 -22.52 13.19
N ALA A 185 -34.04 -21.72 12.94
CA ALA A 185 -35.42 -22.16 12.94
C ALA A 185 -35.67 -23.23 11.87
N SER A 186 -35.09 -23.07 10.66
CA SER A 186 -35.20 -24.08 9.60
C SER A 186 -34.61 -25.45 9.99
N VAL A 187 -33.49 -25.44 10.73
CA VAL A 187 -32.85 -26.66 11.23
C VAL A 187 -33.66 -27.27 12.36
N LEU A 188 -34.14 -26.44 13.31
CA LEU A 188 -34.98 -26.86 14.42
C LEU A 188 -36.23 -27.58 13.90
N VAL A 189 -36.98 -26.96 12.98
CA VAL A 189 -38.17 -27.55 12.35
C VAL A 189 -37.81 -28.88 11.69
N SER A 190 -36.74 -28.92 10.89
CA SER A 190 -36.39 -30.13 10.16
C SER A 190 -36.09 -31.32 11.06
N LYS A 191 -35.45 -31.10 12.22
CA LYS A 191 -35.17 -32.16 13.20
C LYS A 191 -36.39 -32.47 14.06
N PHE A 192 -37.17 -31.45 14.41
CA PHE A 192 -38.31 -31.59 15.31
C PHE A 192 -39.48 -32.31 14.62
N VAL A 193 -39.88 -31.86 13.43
CA VAL A 193 -41.03 -32.41 12.68
C VAL A 193 -40.75 -33.81 12.14
N THR A 194 -39.49 -34.19 11.91
CA THR A 194 -39.11 -35.53 11.44
C THR A 194 -38.99 -36.56 12.55
N ARG A 195 -39.12 -36.17 13.83
CA ARG A 195 -39.14 -37.13 14.95
C ARG A 195 -40.37 -38.05 14.86
N PRO A 196 -40.25 -39.35 15.19
CA PRO A 196 -41.35 -40.30 15.05
C PRO A 196 -42.65 -39.90 15.76
N ASP A 197 -42.55 -39.30 16.95
CA ASP A 197 -43.67 -38.86 17.80
C ASP A 197 -44.36 -37.59 17.29
N VAL A 198 -43.61 -36.69 16.64
CA VAL A 198 -44.10 -35.41 16.12
C VAL A 198 -44.60 -35.56 14.68
N LYS A 199 -43.88 -36.34 13.86
CA LYS A 199 -44.15 -36.58 12.44
C LYS A 199 -45.60 -37.01 12.20
N LEU A 200 -46.07 -37.99 12.97
CA LEU A 200 -47.43 -38.54 12.84
C LEU A 200 -48.52 -37.51 13.12
N LYS A 201 -48.23 -36.47 13.90
CA LYS A 201 -49.22 -35.48 14.37
C LYS A 201 -49.13 -34.12 13.70
N ARG A 202 -48.00 -33.76 13.09
CA ARG A 202 -47.70 -32.38 12.66
C ARG A 202 -46.97 -32.23 11.31
N LEU A 203 -46.48 -33.31 10.68
CA LEU A 203 -45.76 -33.20 9.41
C LEU A 203 -46.66 -32.67 8.29
N GLY A 204 -47.89 -33.19 8.17
CA GLY A 204 -48.89 -32.71 7.21
C GLY A 204 -49.18 -31.22 7.42
N ASP A 205 -49.60 -30.84 8.63
CA ASP A 205 -49.92 -29.45 9.00
C ASP A 205 -48.79 -28.45 8.70
N PHE A 206 -47.54 -28.87 8.88
CA PHE A 206 -46.39 -28.01 8.59
C PHE A 206 -46.10 -27.88 7.08
N LEU A 207 -46.26 -28.97 6.32
CA LEU A 207 -46.11 -28.96 4.87
C LEU A 207 -47.22 -28.11 4.23
N ASP A 208 -48.46 -28.25 4.67
CA ASP A 208 -49.58 -27.44 4.17
C ASP A 208 -49.38 -25.95 4.44
N TRP A 209 -48.92 -25.60 5.65
CA TRP A 209 -48.54 -24.23 5.97
C TRP A 209 -47.43 -23.72 5.04
N SER A 210 -46.39 -24.52 4.80
CA SER A 210 -45.25 -24.13 3.95
C SER A 210 -45.67 -23.93 2.49
N LEU A 211 -46.51 -24.81 1.94
CA LEU A 211 -46.99 -24.74 0.56
C LEU A 211 -47.98 -23.58 0.38
N THR A 212 -48.87 -23.36 1.34
CA THR A 212 -49.76 -22.19 1.34
C THR A 212 -48.95 -20.90 1.37
N THR A 213 -47.94 -20.83 2.25
CA THR A 213 -47.04 -19.68 2.37
C THR A 213 -46.28 -19.40 1.08
N ILE A 214 -45.77 -20.43 0.40
CA ILE A 214 -45.06 -20.29 -0.88
C ILE A 214 -46.00 -19.85 -2.01
N SER A 215 -47.23 -20.37 -2.04
CA SER A 215 -48.21 -20.02 -3.08
C SER A 215 -48.78 -18.61 -2.95
N GLN A 216 -48.82 -18.05 -1.74
CA GLN A 216 -49.38 -16.72 -1.47
C GLN A 216 -48.33 -15.60 -1.48
N ALA A 217 -47.05 -15.94 -1.33
CA ALA A 217 -45.97 -14.96 -1.27
C ALA A 217 -45.44 -14.62 -2.66
N SER A 218 -45.23 -13.33 -2.93
CA SER A 218 -44.65 -12.82 -4.19
C SER A 218 -43.21 -12.34 -3.98
N ASP A 219 -42.30 -12.77 -4.85
CA ASP A 219 -40.89 -12.37 -4.84
C ASP A 219 -40.66 -10.93 -5.35
N GLN A 220 -41.72 -10.24 -5.77
CA GLN A 220 -41.67 -8.84 -6.18
C GLN A 220 -41.64 -7.87 -4.98
N THR A 221 -41.94 -8.34 -3.77
CA THR A 221 -41.93 -7.53 -2.55
C THR A 221 -40.83 -7.99 -1.59
N MET A 222 -40.24 -7.06 -0.83
CA MET A 222 -39.24 -7.42 0.19
C MET A 222 -39.81 -8.36 1.25
N GLY A 223 -41.04 -8.11 1.71
CA GLY A 223 -41.72 -8.98 2.68
C GLY A 223 -41.97 -10.39 2.12
N GLY A 224 -42.48 -10.49 0.89
CA GLY A 224 -42.71 -11.78 0.23
C GLY A 224 -41.40 -12.55 -0.04
N THR A 225 -40.31 -11.86 -0.36
CA THR A 225 -38.98 -12.47 -0.50
C THR A 225 -38.49 -13.13 0.78
N VAL A 226 -38.63 -12.46 1.93
CA VAL A 226 -38.21 -13.00 3.24
C VAL A 226 -39.03 -14.23 3.62
N ILE A 227 -40.34 -14.17 3.33
CA ILE A 227 -41.28 -15.27 3.58
C ILE A 227 -40.94 -16.49 2.71
N LEU A 228 -40.69 -16.27 1.42
CA LEU A 228 -40.29 -17.33 0.48
C LEU A 228 -38.96 -17.98 0.88
N ASP A 229 -37.98 -17.19 1.31
CA ASP A 229 -36.67 -17.67 1.75
C ASP A 229 -36.80 -18.63 2.94
N GLY A 230 -37.52 -18.22 4.00
CA GLY A 230 -37.76 -19.06 5.17
C GLY A 230 -38.52 -20.36 4.85
N ALA A 231 -39.58 -20.27 4.05
CA ALA A 231 -40.37 -21.43 3.65
C ALA A 231 -39.54 -22.41 2.80
N LEU A 232 -38.83 -21.92 1.77
CA LEU A 232 -37.97 -22.75 0.93
C LEU A 232 -36.80 -23.36 1.70
N GLN A 233 -36.22 -22.63 2.65
CA GLN A 233 -35.12 -23.12 3.49
C GLN A 233 -35.59 -24.24 4.43
N SER A 234 -36.75 -24.09 5.06
CA SER A 234 -37.32 -25.12 5.94
C SER A 234 -37.70 -26.38 5.16
N LEU A 235 -38.34 -26.26 4.00
CA LEU A 235 -38.65 -27.38 3.11
C LEU A 235 -37.37 -28.08 2.63
N ALA A 236 -36.36 -27.31 2.23
CA ALA A 236 -35.09 -27.91 1.87
C ALA A 236 -34.57 -28.75 3.04
N GLN A 237 -34.47 -28.20 4.26
CA GLN A 237 -33.96 -28.95 5.42
C GLN A 237 -34.80 -30.18 5.77
N LEU A 238 -36.12 -30.10 5.65
CA LEU A 238 -37.03 -31.24 5.85
C LEU A 238 -36.70 -32.40 4.90
N PHE A 239 -36.63 -32.14 3.58
CA PHE A 239 -36.29 -33.18 2.59
C PHE A 239 -34.84 -33.67 2.65
N LYS A 240 -33.96 -33.01 3.43
CA LYS A 240 -32.59 -33.49 3.69
C LYS A 240 -32.53 -34.47 4.86
N HIS A 241 -33.31 -34.22 5.91
CA HIS A 241 -33.24 -34.96 7.18
C HIS A 241 -34.35 -36.01 7.32
N GLY A 242 -35.45 -35.85 6.57
CA GLY A 242 -36.56 -36.78 6.51
C GLY A 242 -36.20 -38.11 5.85
N LYS A 243 -36.81 -39.20 6.34
CA LYS A 243 -36.70 -40.51 5.68
C LYS A 243 -37.45 -40.48 4.35
N ARG A 244 -36.89 -41.12 3.32
CA ARG A 244 -37.49 -41.17 1.98
C ARG A 244 -38.94 -41.63 2.01
N ASP A 245 -39.24 -42.72 2.71
CA ASP A 245 -40.59 -43.32 2.72
C ASP A 245 -41.65 -42.39 3.33
N ASP A 246 -41.24 -41.56 4.29
CA ASP A 246 -42.12 -40.59 4.94
C ASP A 246 -42.46 -39.38 4.04
N PHE A 247 -41.55 -39.04 3.12
CA PHE A 247 -41.65 -37.85 2.27
C PHE A 247 -42.03 -38.16 0.83
N LEU A 248 -41.95 -39.42 0.39
CA LEU A 248 -42.24 -39.85 -0.97
C LEU A 248 -43.67 -39.49 -1.41
N GLN A 249 -44.64 -39.63 -0.50
CA GLN A 249 -46.04 -39.29 -0.76
C GLN A 249 -46.29 -37.77 -0.91
N TYR A 250 -45.46 -36.94 -0.27
CA TYR A 250 -45.59 -35.48 -0.30
C TYR A 250 -44.78 -34.84 -1.42
N ALA A 251 -43.72 -35.51 -1.89
CA ALA A 251 -42.82 -34.99 -2.90
C ALA A 251 -43.56 -34.46 -4.15
N PRO A 252 -44.51 -35.20 -4.79
CA PRO A 252 -45.24 -34.73 -5.98
C PRO A 252 -45.87 -33.35 -5.81
N VAL A 253 -46.54 -33.15 -4.68
CA VAL A 253 -47.27 -31.92 -4.36
C VAL A 253 -46.31 -30.75 -4.14
N VAL A 254 -45.19 -30.99 -3.43
CA VAL A 254 -44.18 -29.96 -3.18
C VAL A 254 -43.49 -29.54 -4.48
N LEU A 255 -43.21 -30.49 -5.39
CA LEU A 255 -42.60 -30.18 -6.69
C LEU A 255 -43.55 -29.38 -7.59
N GLN A 256 -44.83 -29.77 -7.63
CA GLN A 256 -45.83 -29.08 -8.43
C GLN A 256 -46.02 -27.64 -7.94
N CYS A 257 -46.09 -27.42 -6.62
CA CYS A 257 -46.13 -26.08 -6.03
C CYS A 257 -44.89 -25.26 -6.40
N LEU A 258 -43.69 -25.84 -6.29
CA LEU A 258 -42.44 -25.14 -6.62
C LEU A 258 -42.34 -24.76 -8.10
N ALA A 259 -42.86 -25.60 -9.00
CA ALA A 259 -42.91 -25.32 -10.44
C ALA A 259 -43.87 -24.17 -10.77
N GLN A 260 -45.01 -24.07 -10.06
CA GLN A 260 -45.99 -22.98 -10.23
C GLN A 260 -45.50 -21.64 -9.69
N CYS A 261 -44.56 -21.64 -8.75
CA CYS A 261 -44.03 -20.43 -8.13
C CYS A 261 -42.86 -19.77 -8.90
N HIS A 262 -42.46 -20.30 -10.05
CA HIS A 262 -41.41 -19.73 -10.93
C HIS A 262 -40.10 -19.32 -10.21
N VAL A 263 -39.74 -19.99 -9.10
CA VAL A 263 -38.58 -19.62 -8.25
C VAL A 263 -37.24 -19.62 -9.00
N ALA A 264 -37.13 -20.40 -10.08
CA ALA A 264 -35.95 -20.45 -10.93
C ALA A 264 -35.73 -19.14 -11.73
N GLU A 265 -36.79 -18.37 -11.98
CA GLU A 265 -36.79 -17.11 -12.73
C GLU A 265 -36.72 -15.88 -11.81
N SER A 266 -36.71 -16.09 -10.48
CA SER A 266 -36.69 -15.01 -9.50
C SER A 266 -35.47 -14.10 -9.65
N SER A 267 -35.64 -12.80 -9.43
CA SER A 267 -34.54 -11.81 -9.40
C SER A 267 -33.57 -12.05 -8.23
N GLN A 268 -34.02 -12.71 -7.15
CA GLN A 268 -33.25 -12.90 -5.91
C GLN A 268 -32.39 -14.17 -5.94
N ALA A 269 -31.07 -14.00 -5.87
CA ALA A 269 -30.12 -15.11 -5.95
C ALA A 269 -30.28 -16.15 -4.82
N THR A 270 -30.65 -15.71 -3.61
CA THR A 270 -30.89 -16.60 -2.46
C THR A 270 -32.08 -17.52 -2.69
N LEU A 271 -33.17 -17.00 -3.27
CA LEU A 271 -34.36 -17.80 -3.60
C LEU A 271 -34.05 -18.83 -4.69
N ARG A 272 -33.37 -18.43 -5.77
CA ARG A 272 -32.90 -19.36 -6.81
C ARG A 272 -32.03 -20.48 -6.22
N LYS A 273 -31.06 -20.12 -5.37
CA LYS A 273 -30.19 -21.09 -4.66
C LYS A 273 -30.99 -22.07 -3.80
N LEU A 274 -32.01 -21.61 -3.07
CA LEU A 274 -32.84 -22.47 -2.22
C LEU A 274 -33.80 -23.34 -3.02
N GLY A 275 -34.40 -22.80 -4.08
CA GLY A 275 -35.19 -23.56 -5.05
C GLY A 275 -34.37 -24.71 -5.64
N VAL A 276 -33.16 -24.44 -6.12
CA VAL A 276 -32.23 -25.48 -6.61
C VAL A 276 -31.91 -26.50 -5.51
N LYS A 277 -31.64 -26.08 -4.27
CA LYS A 277 -31.40 -27.00 -3.14
C LYS A 277 -32.60 -27.88 -2.82
N LEU A 278 -33.82 -27.36 -2.92
CA LEU A 278 -35.05 -28.11 -2.67
C LEU A 278 -35.32 -29.09 -3.81
N VAL A 279 -35.21 -28.66 -5.07
CA VAL A 279 -35.31 -29.54 -6.25
C VAL A 279 -34.26 -30.65 -6.22
N GLN A 280 -33.03 -30.38 -5.77
CA GLN A 280 -32.03 -31.43 -5.53
C GLN A 280 -32.57 -32.52 -4.59
N ARG A 281 -33.15 -32.13 -3.46
CA ARG A 281 -33.60 -33.06 -2.41
C ARG A 281 -34.89 -33.78 -2.82
N LEU A 282 -35.81 -33.07 -3.48
CA LEU A 282 -36.99 -33.64 -4.11
C LEU A 282 -36.60 -34.63 -5.21
N GLY A 283 -35.66 -34.27 -6.08
CA GLY A 283 -35.10 -35.16 -7.11
C GLY A 283 -34.51 -36.43 -6.52
N LEU A 284 -33.76 -36.35 -5.42
CA LEU A 284 -33.27 -37.50 -4.65
C LEU A 284 -34.41 -38.35 -4.02
N THR A 285 -35.62 -37.78 -3.89
CA THR A 285 -36.82 -38.44 -3.39
C THR A 285 -37.61 -39.14 -4.52
N PHE A 286 -37.78 -38.48 -5.68
CA PHE A 286 -38.57 -38.95 -6.85
C PHE A 286 -37.86 -39.90 -7.81
N LEU A 287 -36.56 -39.69 -8.03
CA LEU A 287 -35.85 -40.23 -9.17
C LEU A 287 -34.42 -40.61 -8.79
N LYS A 288 -33.85 -41.51 -9.60
CA LYS A 288 -32.51 -41.36 -10.17
C LYS A 288 -32.62 -40.20 -11.22
N PRO A 289 -32.21 -38.93 -10.92
CA PRO A 289 -32.69 -37.69 -11.59
C PRO A 289 -31.70 -37.02 -12.58
N ARG A 290 -32.16 -36.16 -13.52
CA ARG A 290 -31.26 -35.53 -14.54
C ARG A 290 -31.38 -34.05 -15.02
N LEU A 291 -32.41 -33.22 -14.80
CA LEU A 291 -32.60 -32.03 -15.69
C LEU A 291 -32.48 -30.57 -15.17
N GLN A 292 -32.52 -30.23 -13.86
CA GLN A 292 -32.40 -28.80 -13.43
C GLN A 292 -30.99 -28.33 -13.04
N LEU A 293 -30.04 -29.24 -12.82
CA LEU A 293 -28.74 -28.88 -12.23
C LEU A 293 -27.74 -28.30 -13.24
N LEU A 294 -27.87 -28.69 -14.51
CA LEU A 294 -26.96 -28.25 -15.57
C LEU A 294 -27.10 -26.75 -15.86
N GLY A 295 -28.31 -26.20 -15.83
CA GLY A 295 -28.53 -24.74 -15.96
C GLY A 295 -27.87 -23.94 -14.84
N GLY A 296 -27.84 -24.49 -13.62
CA GLY A 296 -27.19 -23.85 -12.46
C GLY A 296 -25.67 -23.73 -12.58
N LEU A 297 -25.00 -24.51 -13.45
CA LEU A 297 -23.57 -24.36 -13.73
C LEU A 297 -23.25 -23.06 -14.48
N LYS A 298 -24.24 -22.45 -15.13
CA LYS A 298 -24.10 -21.24 -15.94
C LYS A 298 -24.58 -19.97 -15.25
N ASP A 299 -25.05 -20.08 -13.99
CA ASP A 299 -25.55 -18.93 -13.22
C ASP A 299 -24.44 -17.88 -13.02
N LYS A 300 -24.81 -16.60 -12.89
CA LYS A 300 -23.87 -15.48 -12.68
C LYS A 300 -23.13 -15.56 -11.34
N GLU A 301 -23.76 -16.14 -10.33
CA GLU A 301 -23.23 -16.22 -8.96
C GLU A 301 -22.42 -17.50 -8.72
N THR A 302 -21.17 -17.34 -8.28
CA THR A 302 -20.27 -18.47 -7.97
C THR A 302 -20.87 -19.45 -6.97
N ILE A 303 -21.61 -18.97 -5.97
CA ILE A 303 -22.22 -19.83 -4.95
C ILE A 303 -23.31 -20.76 -5.53
N VAL A 304 -24.00 -20.31 -6.58
CA VAL A 304 -25.02 -21.10 -7.28
C VAL A 304 -24.34 -22.18 -8.11
N ARG A 305 -23.32 -21.79 -8.91
CA ARG A 305 -22.51 -22.73 -9.71
C ARG A 305 -21.89 -23.84 -8.86
N TRP A 306 -21.28 -23.47 -7.73
CA TRP A 306 -20.70 -24.44 -6.79
C TRP A 306 -21.76 -25.37 -6.16
N SER A 307 -22.94 -24.83 -5.84
CA SER A 307 -24.05 -25.64 -5.32
C SER A 307 -24.63 -26.60 -6.37
N ALA A 308 -24.66 -26.18 -7.63
CA ALA A 308 -25.06 -26.99 -8.77
C ALA A 308 -24.05 -28.12 -9.04
N ALA A 309 -22.76 -27.81 -9.11
CA ALA A 309 -21.68 -28.79 -9.27
C ALA A 309 -21.71 -29.90 -8.20
N LYS A 310 -21.84 -29.53 -6.92
CA LYS A 310 -22.00 -30.49 -5.82
C LYS A 310 -23.29 -31.31 -5.93
N GLY A 311 -24.37 -30.69 -6.39
CA GLY A 311 -25.63 -31.35 -6.67
C GLY A 311 -25.48 -32.43 -7.73
N ILE A 312 -24.83 -32.08 -8.85
CA ILE A 312 -24.51 -33.00 -9.96
C ILE A 312 -23.71 -34.18 -9.43
N GLY A 313 -22.59 -33.95 -8.73
CA GLY A 313 -21.80 -35.03 -8.17
C GLY A 313 -22.58 -35.98 -7.24
N ARG A 314 -23.52 -35.47 -6.42
CA ARG A 314 -24.36 -36.30 -5.55
C ARG A 314 -25.41 -37.11 -6.31
N VAL A 315 -26.03 -36.49 -7.31
CA VAL A 315 -27.05 -37.10 -8.15
C VAL A 315 -26.44 -38.18 -9.03
N THR A 316 -25.35 -37.85 -9.73
CA THR A 316 -24.62 -38.76 -10.62
C THR A 316 -24.16 -40.01 -9.87
N GLY A 317 -23.69 -39.88 -8.62
CA GLY A 317 -23.28 -41.03 -7.80
C GLY A 317 -24.42 -41.97 -7.38
N ARG A 318 -25.67 -41.59 -7.64
CA ARG A 318 -26.82 -42.48 -7.46
C ARG A 318 -27.35 -43.06 -8.76
N LEU A 319 -26.83 -42.66 -9.92
CA LEU A 319 -27.28 -43.14 -11.24
C LEU A 319 -26.57 -44.46 -11.64
N PRO A 320 -27.19 -45.29 -12.50
CA PRO A 320 -26.48 -46.35 -13.22
C PRO A 320 -25.30 -45.79 -14.03
N ARG A 321 -24.26 -46.60 -14.28
CA ARG A 321 -23.02 -46.16 -14.94
C ARG A 321 -23.25 -45.47 -16.29
N GLU A 322 -24.14 -45.99 -17.12
CA GLU A 322 -24.49 -45.39 -18.42
C GLU A 322 -25.10 -43.99 -18.24
N LEU A 323 -26.05 -43.86 -17.32
CA LEU A 323 -26.66 -42.58 -16.98
C LEU A 323 -25.71 -41.66 -16.19
N ALA A 324 -24.66 -42.17 -15.56
CA ALA A 324 -23.63 -41.31 -14.99
C ALA A 324 -22.75 -40.71 -16.10
N ASP A 325 -22.40 -41.51 -17.11
CA ASP A 325 -21.56 -41.09 -18.22
C ASP A 325 -22.22 -40.02 -19.11
N GLU A 326 -23.52 -40.11 -19.46
CA GLU A 326 -24.11 -38.99 -20.23
C GLU A 326 -24.28 -37.71 -19.38
N VAL A 327 -24.26 -37.76 -18.04
CA VAL A 327 -24.18 -36.53 -17.23
C VAL A 327 -22.81 -35.89 -17.38
N VAL A 328 -21.74 -36.69 -17.43
CA VAL A 328 -20.40 -36.20 -17.76
C VAL A 328 -20.44 -35.54 -19.14
N GLY A 329 -21.04 -36.19 -20.14
CA GLY A 329 -21.25 -35.62 -21.47
C GLY A 329 -21.89 -34.23 -21.43
N SER A 330 -23.00 -34.05 -20.71
CA SER A 330 -23.66 -32.74 -20.57
C SER A 330 -22.84 -31.70 -19.79
N VAL A 331 -21.93 -32.11 -18.91
CA VAL A 331 -20.99 -31.19 -18.26
C VAL A 331 -19.92 -30.72 -19.25
N LEU A 332 -19.48 -31.58 -20.17
CA LEU A 332 -18.50 -31.21 -21.21
C LEU A 332 -19.05 -30.14 -22.16
N ASP A 333 -20.36 -30.11 -22.40
CA ASP A 333 -21.01 -29.06 -23.20
C ASP A 333 -20.78 -27.64 -22.65
N CYS A 334 -20.47 -27.50 -21.35
CA CYS A 334 -20.15 -26.20 -20.73
C CYS A 334 -18.82 -25.60 -21.22
N PHE A 335 -17.96 -26.39 -21.88
CA PHE A 335 -16.66 -25.97 -22.40
C PHE A 335 -16.70 -25.63 -23.90
N SER A 336 -17.89 -25.47 -24.48
CA SER A 336 -18.03 -24.97 -25.84
C SER A 336 -17.53 -23.52 -25.96
N PHE A 337 -17.02 -23.15 -27.13
CA PHE A 337 -16.59 -21.78 -27.43
C PHE A 337 -17.75 -20.77 -27.46
N GLN A 338 -18.99 -21.25 -27.56
CA GLN A 338 -20.20 -20.42 -27.53
C GLN A 338 -20.67 -20.12 -26.10
N GLU A 339 -20.10 -20.80 -25.11
CA GLU A 339 -20.48 -20.68 -23.72
C GLU A 339 -19.72 -19.55 -23.02
N THR A 340 -20.26 -19.11 -21.88
CA THR A 340 -19.65 -18.01 -21.11
C THR A 340 -18.55 -18.51 -20.17
N ASP A 341 -17.69 -17.59 -19.72
CA ASP A 341 -16.71 -17.83 -18.65
C ASP A 341 -17.35 -18.42 -17.38
N ASN A 342 -18.60 -18.05 -17.08
CA ASN A 342 -19.37 -18.64 -15.98
C ASN A 342 -19.65 -20.13 -16.18
N ALA A 343 -19.99 -20.54 -17.40
CA ALA A 343 -20.24 -21.93 -17.75
C ALA A 343 -18.95 -22.75 -17.72
N TRP A 344 -17.85 -22.23 -18.26
CA TRP A 344 -16.52 -22.85 -18.17
C TRP A 344 -16.09 -23.06 -16.72
N HIS A 345 -16.28 -22.05 -15.88
CA HIS A 345 -16.02 -22.13 -14.45
C HIS A 345 -16.92 -23.17 -13.76
N GLY A 346 -18.24 -23.14 -13.99
CA GLY A 346 -19.16 -24.14 -13.45
C GLY A 346 -18.85 -25.57 -13.91
N GLY A 347 -18.47 -25.74 -15.17
CA GLY A 347 -18.00 -27.00 -15.75
C GLY A 347 -16.76 -27.54 -15.02
N CYS A 348 -15.75 -26.68 -14.77
CA CYS A 348 -14.57 -27.07 -13.99
C CYS A 348 -14.95 -27.55 -12.58
N LEU A 349 -15.82 -26.80 -11.89
CA LEU A 349 -16.30 -27.19 -10.56
C LEU A 349 -17.03 -28.55 -10.57
N ALA A 350 -17.83 -28.80 -11.60
CA ALA A 350 -18.54 -30.07 -11.76
C ALA A 350 -17.59 -31.23 -12.06
N LEU A 351 -16.60 -31.04 -12.94
CA LEU A 351 -15.57 -32.04 -13.23
C LEU A 351 -14.76 -32.40 -11.98
N ALA A 352 -14.36 -31.42 -11.18
CA ALA A 352 -13.67 -31.66 -9.92
C ALA A 352 -14.53 -32.49 -8.94
N GLU A 353 -15.82 -32.16 -8.79
CA GLU A 353 -16.73 -32.93 -7.93
C GLU A 353 -17.01 -34.35 -8.45
N LEU A 354 -17.08 -34.54 -9.77
CA LEU A 354 -17.25 -35.86 -10.39
C LEU A 354 -16.00 -36.73 -10.23
N GLY A 355 -14.82 -36.17 -10.48
CA GLY A 355 -13.52 -36.84 -10.28
C GLY A 355 -13.34 -37.27 -8.83
N ARG A 356 -13.49 -36.36 -7.87
CA ARG A 356 -13.29 -36.64 -6.43
C ARG A 356 -14.25 -37.69 -5.84
N ARG A 357 -15.33 -38.03 -6.56
CA ARG A 357 -16.32 -39.06 -6.19
C ARG A 357 -16.15 -40.37 -6.97
N GLY A 358 -15.16 -40.48 -7.85
CA GLY A 358 -14.96 -41.64 -8.72
C GLY A 358 -16.04 -41.81 -9.79
N LEU A 359 -16.73 -40.72 -10.16
CA LEU A 359 -17.87 -40.75 -11.11
C LEU A 359 -17.46 -40.39 -12.53
N LEU A 360 -16.27 -39.83 -12.70
CA LEU A 360 -15.66 -39.60 -14.00
C LEU A 360 -14.75 -40.80 -14.31
N VAL A 361 -15.16 -41.64 -15.26
CA VAL A 361 -14.40 -42.86 -15.59
C VAL A 361 -13.08 -42.54 -16.31
N PRO A 362 -12.00 -43.32 -16.09
CA PRO A 362 -10.69 -43.07 -16.70
C PRO A 362 -10.71 -43.00 -18.24
N SER A 363 -11.62 -43.73 -18.90
CA SER A 363 -11.79 -43.70 -20.36
C SER A 363 -12.21 -42.33 -20.91
N ARG A 364 -12.72 -41.42 -20.06
CA ARG A 364 -13.07 -40.04 -20.42
C ARG A 364 -11.94 -39.04 -20.23
N LEU A 365 -10.82 -39.43 -19.59
CA LEU A 365 -9.67 -38.53 -19.40
C LEU A 365 -9.10 -37.96 -20.72
N PRO A 366 -9.01 -38.72 -21.83
CA PRO A 366 -8.60 -38.17 -23.13
C PRO A 366 -9.49 -37.03 -23.64
N ASP A 367 -10.79 -37.05 -23.33
CA ASP A 367 -11.75 -36.00 -23.73
C ASP A 367 -11.66 -34.78 -22.79
N VAL A 368 -11.41 -35.04 -21.50
CA VAL A 368 -11.49 -34.04 -20.42
C VAL A 368 -10.21 -33.23 -20.26
N VAL A 369 -9.04 -33.89 -20.30
CA VAL A 369 -7.74 -33.23 -20.05
C VAL A 369 -7.48 -32.07 -21.02
N PRO A 370 -7.70 -32.18 -22.33
CA PRO A 370 -7.52 -31.05 -23.25
C PRO A 370 -8.38 -29.82 -22.90
N LEU A 371 -9.57 -30.03 -22.33
CA LEU A 371 -10.44 -28.93 -21.89
C LEU A 371 -9.90 -28.27 -20.62
N ILE A 372 -9.34 -29.05 -19.69
CA ILE A 372 -8.67 -28.52 -18.48
C ILE A 372 -7.45 -27.69 -18.87
N LEU A 373 -6.63 -28.17 -19.81
CA LEU A 373 -5.45 -27.43 -20.29
C LEU A 373 -5.85 -26.07 -20.92
N LYS A 374 -6.95 -26.04 -21.70
CA LYS A 374 -7.53 -24.78 -22.19
C LYS A 374 -8.06 -23.90 -21.06
N ALA A 375 -8.69 -24.49 -20.04
CA ALA A 375 -9.22 -23.77 -18.90
C ALA A 375 -8.11 -23.13 -18.03
N LEU A 376 -6.94 -23.77 -17.89
CA LEU A 376 -5.77 -23.26 -17.15
C LEU A 376 -5.15 -22.01 -17.76
N VAL A 377 -5.33 -21.80 -19.07
CA VAL A 377 -4.86 -20.61 -19.79
C VAL A 377 -5.99 -19.72 -20.30
N TYR A 378 -7.23 -19.97 -19.86
CA TYR A 378 -8.41 -19.25 -20.31
C TYR A 378 -8.31 -17.77 -19.92
N ASP A 379 -8.25 -16.88 -20.90
CA ASP A 379 -8.22 -15.43 -20.66
C ASP A 379 -8.94 -14.71 -21.82
N GLU A 380 -10.11 -14.14 -21.53
CA GLU A 380 -10.93 -13.44 -22.52
C GLU A 380 -10.95 -11.94 -22.27
N LYS A 381 -10.53 -11.18 -23.27
CA LYS A 381 -10.57 -9.72 -23.23
C LYS A 381 -12.01 -9.23 -23.44
N ARG A 382 -12.58 -8.56 -22.43
CA ARG A 382 -13.87 -7.86 -22.51
C ARG A 382 -13.64 -6.36 -22.33
N GLY A 383 -13.46 -5.65 -23.45
CA GLY A 383 -13.14 -4.22 -23.44
C GLY A 383 -11.79 -3.95 -22.77
N ALA A 384 -11.81 -3.25 -21.63
CA ALA A 384 -10.62 -2.86 -20.86
C ALA A 384 -10.24 -3.85 -19.74
N CYS A 385 -11.03 -4.90 -19.51
CA CYS A 385 -10.74 -5.93 -18.51
C CYS A 385 -10.60 -7.31 -19.16
N SER A 386 -9.98 -8.24 -18.42
CA SER A 386 -9.91 -9.65 -18.81
C SER A 386 -10.71 -10.49 -17.82
N VAL A 387 -11.47 -11.46 -18.33
CA VAL A 387 -12.22 -12.43 -17.53
C VAL A 387 -11.60 -13.82 -17.70
N GLY A 388 -11.74 -14.68 -16.67
CA GLY A 388 -11.19 -16.03 -16.71
C GLY A 388 -10.36 -16.43 -15.48
N SER A 389 -10.01 -15.49 -14.58
CA SER A 389 -9.25 -15.84 -13.37
C SER A 389 -9.96 -16.89 -12.49
N ASN A 390 -11.28 -16.81 -12.37
CA ASN A 390 -12.11 -17.83 -11.75
C ASN A 390 -12.04 -19.17 -12.49
N VAL A 391 -12.08 -19.18 -13.83
CA VAL A 391 -11.96 -20.40 -14.65
C VAL A 391 -10.61 -21.08 -14.42
N ARG A 392 -9.51 -20.32 -14.47
CA ARG A 392 -8.14 -20.83 -14.24
C ARG A 392 -7.95 -21.36 -12.82
N ASP A 393 -8.50 -20.67 -11.81
CA ASP A 393 -8.51 -21.14 -10.42
C ASP A 393 -9.30 -22.46 -10.26
N ALA A 394 -10.49 -22.54 -10.84
CA ALA A 394 -11.27 -23.77 -10.83
C ALA A 394 -10.60 -24.91 -11.60
N ALA A 395 -9.88 -24.61 -12.68
CA ALA A 395 -9.09 -25.59 -13.43
C ALA A 395 -7.93 -26.14 -12.57
N CYS A 396 -7.25 -25.29 -11.79
CA CYS A 396 -6.27 -25.75 -10.80
C CYS A 396 -6.92 -26.69 -9.77
N TYR A 397 -8.14 -26.36 -9.31
CA TYR A 397 -8.90 -27.25 -8.42
C TYR A 397 -9.26 -28.59 -9.08
N VAL A 398 -9.53 -28.63 -10.39
CA VAL A 398 -9.72 -29.89 -11.12
C VAL A 398 -8.43 -30.72 -11.11
N CYS A 399 -7.28 -30.11 -11.42
CA CYS A 399 -5.99 -30.81 -11.40
C CYS A 399 -5.68 -31.38 -10.00
N TRP A 400 -5.90 -30.60 -8.94
CA TRP A 400 -5.78 -31.06 -7.56
C TRP A 400 -6.72 -32.23 -7.24
N ALA A 401 -7.98 -32.17 -7.71
CA ALA A 401 -8.94 -33.24 -7.51
C ALA A 401 -8.56 -34.52 -8.25
N PHE A 402 -8.04 -34.40 -9.48
CA PHE A 402 -7.66 -35.54 -10.33
C PHE A 402 -6.46 -36.28 -9.76
N ALA A 403 -5.42 -35.55 -9.32
CA ALA A 403 -4.23 -36.13 -8.72
C ALA A 403 -4.55 -37.03 -7.50
N ARG A 404 -5.67 -36.78 -6.82
CA ARG A 404 -6.12 -37.52 -5.64
C ARG A 404 -7.22 -38.55 -5.94
N ALA A 405 -7.81 -38.51 -7.12
CA ALA A 405 -8.95 -39.34 -7.50
C ALA A 405 -8.57 -40.55 -8.34
N TYR A 406 -7.47 -40.48 -9.10
CA TYR A 406 -7.06 -41.51 -10.05
C TYR A 406 -5.75 -42.16 -9.63
N GLU A 407 -5.58 -43.43 -10.02
CA GLU A 407 -4.32 -44.14 -9.82
C GLU A 407 -3.21 -43.55 -10.71
N PRO A 408 -1.94 -43.52 -10.25
CA PRO A 408 -0.83 -42.94 -11.02
C PRO A 408 -0.69 -43.52 -12.44
N THR A 409 -1.03 -44.79 -12.65
CA THR A 409 -1.00 -45.46 -13.96
C THR A 409 -2.02 -44.90 -14.95
N GLU A 410 -3.17 -44.42 -14.46
CA GLU A 410 -4.25 -43.89 -15.28
C GLU A 410 -3.96 -42.44 -15.72
N LEU A 411 -3.31 -41.65 -14.86
CA LEU A 411 -2.91 -40.28 -15.16
C LEU A 411 -1.60 -40.17 -15.94
N LYS A 412 -0.75 -41.21 -15.90
CA LYS A 412 0.58 -41.22 -16.54
C LYS A 412 0.65 -40.59 -17.95
N PRO A 413 -0.32 -40.82 -18.88
CA PRO A 413 -0.26 -40.22 -20.22
C PRO A 413 -0.42 -38.69 -20.24
N PHE A 414 -1.00 -38.11 -19.19
CA PHE A 414 -1.38 -36.70 -19.10
C PHE A 414 -0.51 -35.89 -18.14
N VAL A 415 0.22 -36.58 -17.25
CA VAL A 415 1.03 -35.99 -16.18
C VAL A 415 1.92 -34.84 -16.68
N THR A 416 2.72 -35.05 -17.73
CA THR A 416 3.64 -34.01 -18.21
C THR A 416 2.89 -32.79 -18.72
N GLN A 417 1.78 -32.98 -19.45
CA GLN A 417 0.98 -31.86 -19.97
C GLN A 417 0.34 -31.05 -18.85
N ILE A 418 -0.23 -31.74 -17.84
CA ILE A 418 -0.85 -31.12 -16.67
C ILE A 418 0.19 -30.40 -15.82
N ALA A 419 1.34 -31.04 -15.57
CA ALA A 419 2.44 -30.46 -14.80
C ALA A 419 2.97 -29.18 -15.47
N CYS A 420 3.23 -29.21 -16.78
CA CYS A 420 3.67 -28.02 -17.51
C CYS A 420 2.64 -26.89 -17.45
N ALA A 421 1.35 -27.19 -17.61
CA ALA A 421 0.31 -26.17 -17.54
C ALA A 421 0.18 -25.57 -16.13
N LEU A 422 0.25 -26.38 -15.07
CA LEU A 422 0.25 -25.89 -13.68
C LEU A 422 1.46 -25.03 -13.36
N VAL A 423 2.66 -25.47 -13.76
CA VAL A 423 3.90 -24.68 -13.60
C VAL A 423 3.75 -23.33 -14.30
N ILE A 424 3.28 -23.32 -15.55
CA ILE A 424 3.03 -22.10 -16.33
C ILE A 424 2.04 -21.18 -15.60
N THR A 425 0.94 -21.71 -15.08
CA THR A 425 -0.03 -20.92 -14.30
C THR A 425 0.60 -20.41 -12.99
N ALA A 426 1.43 -21.20 -12.32
CA ALA A 426 2.10 -20.83 -11.08
C ALA A 426 3.10 -19.67 -11.26
N VAL A 427 3.82 -19.63 -12.39
CA VAL A 427 4.87 -18.61 -12.61
C VAL A 427 4.46 -17.46 -13.54
N PHE A 428 3.51 -17.66 -14.46
CA PHE A 428 3.15 -16.66 -15.47
C PHE A 428 1.69 -16.17 -15.42
N ASP A 429 0.85 -16.60 -14.48
CA ASP A 429 -0.46 -15.97 -14.30
C ASP A 429 -0.33 -14.59 -13.65
N ARG A 430 -1.07 -13.61 -14.15
CA ARG A 430 -1.12 -12.26 -13.59
C ARG A 430 -1.79 -12.26 -12.20
N ASN A 431 -2.80 -13.10 -12.00
CA ASN A 431 -3.56 -13.14 -10.76
C ASN A 431 -2.85 -13.99 -9.69
N ILE A 432 -2.59 -13.38 -8.54
CA ILE A 432 -1.92 -14.03 -7.41
C ILE A 432 -2.65 -15.27 -6.90
N ASN A 433 -3.99 -15.29 -6.94
CA ASN A 433 -4.78 -16.42 -6.48
C ASN A 433 -4.62 -17.62 -7.42
N CYS A 434 -4.59 -17.39 -8.73
CA CYS A 434 -4.34 -18.43 -9.73
C CYS A 434 -2.93 -19.02 -9.55
N ARG A 435 -1.91 -18.17 -9.32
CA ARG A 435 -0.54 -18.64 -9.05
C ARG A 435 -0.46 -19.53 -7.81
N ARG A 436 -1.12 -19.11 -6.73
CA ARG A 436 -1.20 -19.87 -5.47
C ARG A 436 -2.01 -21.16 -5.60
N ALA A 437 -3.11 -21.14 -6.36
CA ALA A 437 -3.91 -22.33 -6.61
C ALA A 437 -3.14 -23.37 -7.43
N ALA A 438 -2.37 -22.90 -8.42
CA ALA A 438 -1.50 -23.75 -9.21
C ALA A 438 -0.37 -24.35 -8.35
N SER A 439 0.29 -23.57 -7.49
CA SER A 439 1.38 -24.10 -6.64
C SER A 439 0.93 -25.14 -5.61
N VAL A 440 -0.30 -25.03 -5.10
CA VAL A 440 -0.87 -25.95 -4.09
C VAL A 440 -1.50 -27.20 -4.73
N SER A 441 -1.65 -27.25 -6.06
CA SER A 441 -2.08 -28.47 -6.74
C SER A 441 -1.05 -29.57 -6.46
N ASP A 442 -1.48 -30.79 -6.14
CA ASP A 442 -0.58 -31.82 -5.58
C ASP A 442 0.47 -32.28 -6.60
N HIS A 443 1.70 -31.78 -6.50
CA HIS A 443 2.84 -32.19 -7.34
C HIS A 443 3.58 -33.40 -6.74
N SER A 444 3.12 -33.97 -5.62
CA SER A 444 3.88 -34.97 -4.87
C SER A 444 3.81 -36.36 -5.52
N GLY A 445 4.99 -36.91 -5.84
CA GLY A 445 5.19 -38.31 -6.24
C GLY A 445 4.94 -38.67 -7.72
N THR A 446 4.09 -37.93 -8.44
CA THR A 446 3.71 -38.30 -9.82
C THR A 446 4.26 -37.36 -10.89
N PHE A 447 4.57 -36.11 -10.57
CA PHE A 447 5.06 -35.11 -11.53
C PHE A 447 6.60 -35.11 -11.64
N PRO A 448 7.18 -34.91 -12.83
CA PRO A 448 8.63 -34.79 -13.00
C PRO A 448 9.19 -33.67 -12.11
N TYR A 449 10.14 -33.97 -11.22
CA TYR A 449 10.76 -33.00 -10.30
C TYR A 449 9.76 -32.22 -9.41
N GLY A 450 8.58 -32.80 -9.14
CA GLY A 450 7.50 -32.10 -8.45
C GLY A 450 7.86 -31.62 -7.03
N ILE A 451 8.73 -32.33 -6.31
CA ILE A 451 9.20 -31.94 -4.97
C ILE A 451 10.05 -30.68 -5.06
N ASP A 452 11.06 -30.67 -5.94
CA ASP A 452 11.97 -29.53 -6.12
C ASP A 452 11.22 -28.28 -6.57
N ILE A 453 10.22 -28.44 -7.43
CA ILE A 453 9.40 -27.35 -7.94
C ILE A 453 8.49 -26.78 -6.83
N VAL A 454 7.85 -27.62 -6.00
CA VAL A 454 6.98 -27.14 -4.91
C VAL A 454 7.76 -26.37 -3.85
N VAL A 455 9.00 -26.76 -3.58
CA VAL A 455 9.87 -26.04 -2.64
C VAL A 455 10.24 -24.65 -3.20
N ALA A 456 10.58 -24.56 -4.49
CA ALA A 456 10.96 -23.29 -5.10
C ALA A 456 9.77 -22.36 -5.41
N ALA A 457 8.61 -22.94 -5.75
CA ALA A 457 7.39 -22.24 -6.12
C ALA A 457 6.33 -22.35 -5.01
N ASP A 458 6.72 -22.15 -3.75
CA ASP A 458 5.81 -22.22 -2.61
C ASP A 458 4.74 -21.10 -2.64
N TYR A 459 3.72 -21.24 -1.78
CA TYR A 459 2.57 -20.33 -1.69
C TYR A 459 2.94 -18.84 -1.48
N PHE A 460 4.02 -18.56 -0.74
CA PHE A 460 4.52 -17.22 -0.46
C PHE A 460 5.43 -16.72 -1.59
N ALA A 461 6.34 -17.57 -2.08
CA ALA A 461 7.26 -17.27 -3.16
C ALA A 461 6.52 -16.85 -4.44
N VAL A 462 5.43 -17.55 -4.78
CA VAL A 462 4.59 -17.20 -5.94
C VAL A 462 3.72 -15.95 -5.74
N GLY A 463 3.76 -15.34 -4.56
CA GLY A 463 3.10 -14.07 -4.28
C GLY A 463 3.68 -12.91 -5.10
N ASN A 464 5.00 -12.92 -5.33
CA ASN A 464 5.71 -11.84 -6.03
C ASN A 464 5.83 -12.14 -7.54
N LEU A 465 5.10 -11.37 -8.36
CA LEU A 465 5.05 -11.54 -9.81
C LEU A 465 6.42 -11.41 -10.49
N ASN A 466 7.27 -10.48 -10.07
CA ASN A 466 8.60 -10.29 -10.65
C ASN A 466 9.50 -11.50 -10.33
N ASN A 467 9.45 -12.00 -9.09
CA ASN A 467 10.19 -13.18 -8.67
C ASN A 467 9.77 -14.42 -9.46
N CYS A 468 8.46 -14.61 -9.68
CA CYS A 468 7.93 -15.69 -10.51
C CYS A 468 8.51 -15.67 -11.93
N TYR A 469 8.43 -14.51 -12.60
CA TYR A 469 8.85 -14.37 -13.99
C TYR A 469 10.36 -14.44 -14.18
N LEU A 470 11.16 -13.90 -13.26
CA LEU A 470 12.58 -13.66 -13.48
C LEU A 470 13.51 -14.62 -12.73
N SER A 471 13.03 -15.32 -11.71
CA SER A 471 13.85 -16.19 -10.85
C SER A 471 13.30 -17.60 -10.74
N ILE A 472 12.04 -17.77 -10.31
CA ILE A 472 11.43 -19.09 -10.14
C ILE A 472 11.29 -19.81 -11.49
N SER A 473 10.83 -19.11 -12.53
CA SER A 473 10.75 -19.67 -13.89
C SER A 473 12.10 -20.19 -14.40
N VAL A 474 13.20 -19.49 -14.08
CA VAL A 474 14.56 -19.84 -14.50
C VAL A 474 15.04 -21.10 -13.79
N TYR A 475 14.76 -21.21 -12.48
CA TYR A 475 15.04 -22.42 -11.72
C TYR A 475 14.29 -23.62 -12.31
N ILE A 476 12.98 -23.49 -12.55
CA ILE A 476 12.17 -24.58 -13.10
C ILE A 476 12.61 -24.93 -14.54
N ALA A 477 13.08 -23.95 -15.31
CA ALA A 477 13.54 -24.17 -16.67
C ALA A 477 14.85 -24.96 -16.77
N SER A 478 15.56 -25.17 -15.65
CA SER A 478 16.69 -26.11 -15.60
C SER A 478 16.27 -27.57 -15.80
N PHE A 479 14.97 -27.87 -15.63
CA PHE A 479 14.38 -29.17 -15.92
C PHE A 479 13.84 -29.21 -17.36
N PRO A 480 14.41 -30.06 -18.26
CA PRO A 480 14.13 -30.02 -19.70
C PRO A 480 12.65 -30.17 -20.10
N GLU A 481 11.86 -30.88 -19.29
CA GLU A 481 10.44 -31.11 -19.50
C GLU A 481 9.62 -29.81 -19.49
N TYR A 482 10.08 -28.80 -18.74
CA TYR A 482 9.36 -27.55 -18.52
C TYR A 482 9.92 -26.37 -19.34
N THR A 483 11.18 -26.44 -19.80
CA THR A 483 11.87 -25.35 -20.49
C THR A 483 11.11 -24.86 -21.74
N ARG A 484 10.88 -25.74 -22.73
CA ARG A 484 10.23 -25.35 -24.00
C ARG A 484 8.76 -24.93 -23.81
N PRO A 485 7.92 -25.68 -23.06
CA PRO A 485 6.54 -25.27 -22.80
C PRO A 485 6.43 -23.87 -22.18
N MET A 486 7.32 -23.51 -21.26
CA MET A 486 7.35 -22.17 -20.67
C MET A 486 7.71 -21.10 -21.70
N ILE A 487 8.74 -21.33 -22.53
CA ILE A 487 9.14 -20.42 -23.61
C ILE A 487 7.99 -20.22 -24.61
N ASP A 488 7.39 -21.32 -25.08
CA ASP A 488 6.28 -21.29 -26.03
C ASP A 488 5.08 -20.54 -25.48
N HIS A 489 4.78 -20.71 -24.18
CA HIS A 489 3.70 -19.98 -23.53
C HIS A 489 3.96 -18.48 -23.47
N LEU A 490 5.18 -18.06 -23.14
CA LEU A 490 5.54 -16.65 -23.11
C LEU A 490 5.36 -16.01 -24.50
N VAL A 491 5.81 -16.69 -25.55
CA VAL A 491 5.73 -16.23 -26.95
C VAL A 491 4.29 -16.24 -27.48
N ALA A 492 3.50 -17.27 -27.15
CA ALA A 492 2.14 -17.39 -27.67
C ALA A 492 1.13 -16.51 -26.93
N MET A 493 1.30 -16.31 -25.62
CA MET A 493 0.24 -15.75 -24.74
C MET A 493 0.65 -14.50 -23.95
N LYS A 494 1.95 -14.23 -23.74
CA LYS A 494 2.39 -13.16 -22.83
C LYS A 494 3.02 -11.96 -23.53
N ILE A 495 3.76 -12.15 -24.62
CA ILE A 495 4.30 -11.02 -25.39
C ILE A 495 3.20 -10.22 -26.10
N ASN A 496 2.05 -10.84 -26.42
CA ASN A 496 0.89 -10.18 -27.03
C ASN A 496 -0.18 -9.74 -26.01
N HIS A 497 0.10 -9.93 -24.71
CA HIS A 497 -0.83 -9.60 -23.64
C HIS A 497 -1.16 -8.10 -23.65
N TRP A 498 -2.40 -7.72 -23.30
CA TRP A 498 -2.85 -6.32 -23.36
C TRP A 498 -2.18 -5.41 -22.32
N ASP A 499 -1.85 -5.95 -21.13
CA ASP A 499 -1.09 -5.27 -20.08
C ASP A 499 0.40 -5.16 -20.44
N GLY A 500 0.91 -3.92 -20.50
CA GLY A 500 2.30 -3.64 -20.87
C GLY A 500 3.33 -4.17 -19.88
N VAL A 501 3.00 -4.24 -18.58
CA VAL A 501 3.92 -4.76 -17.55
C VAL A 501 4.14 -6.26 -17.75
N ILE A 502 3.07 -7.00 -18.07
CA ILE A 502 3.15 -8.44 -18.37
C ILE A 502 4.00 -8.68 -19.63
N ARG A 503 3.85 -7.85 -20.68
CA ARG A 503 4.70 -7.95 -21.88
C ARG A 503 6.17 -7.74 -21.54
N GLN A 504 6.51 -6.72 -20.76
CA GLN A 504 7.90 -6.43 -20.37
C GLN A 504 8.49 -7.52 -19.48
N LEU A 505 7.72 -8.07 -18.52
CA LEU A 505 8.18 -9.19 -17.70
C LEU A 505 8.38 -10.46 -18.54
N ALA A 506 7.51 -10.71 -19.51
CA ALA A 506 7.64 -11.85 -20.41
C ALA A 506 8.92 -11.78 -21.25
N THR A 507 9.29 -10.60 -21.76
CA THR A 507 10.49 -10.43 -22.59
C THR A 507 11.77 -10.58 -21.75
N LYS A 508 11.78 -10.05 -20.53
CA LYS A 508 12.87 -10.26 -19.56
C LYS A 508 12.97 -11.71 -19.09
N ALA A 509 11.84 -12.41 -18.93
CA ALA A 509 11.84 -13.84 -18.66
C ALA A 509 12.45 -14.62 -19.84
N LEU A 510 12.10 -14.28 -21.09
CA LEU A 510 12.72 -14.87 -22.28
C LEU A 510 14.24 -14.65 -22.33
N HIS A 511 14.73 -13.47 -21.94
CA HIS A 511 16.18 -13.23 -21.76
C HIS A 511 16.80 -14.26 -20.81
N ASN A 512 16.25 -14.39 -19.60
CA ASN A 512 16.80 -15.26 -18.56
C ASN A 512 16.64 -16.76 -18.87
N LEU A 513 15.65 -17.14 -19.70
CA LEU A 513 15.41 -18.51 -20.13
C LEU A 513 16.28 -18.92 -21.33
N THR A 514 16.79 -17.96 -22.10
CA THR A 514 17.60 -18.23 -23.30
C THR A 514 18.83 -19.12 -23.03
N PRO A 515 19.59 -18.96 -21.92
CA PRO A 515 20.70 -19.85 -21.61
C PRO A 515 20.31 -21.34 -21.44
N GLN A 516 19.05 -21.63 -21.08
CA GLN A 516 18.57 -23.02 -20.90
C GLN A 516 18.23 -23.71 -22.23
N ALA A 517 17.94 -22.95 -23.29
CA ALA A 517 17.60 -23.49 -24.61
C ALA A 517 18.06 -22.55 -25.74
N PRO A 518 19.37 -22.29 -25.87
CA PRO A 518 19.88 -21.26 -26.79
C PRO A 518 19.61 -21.58 -28.26
N ASP A 519 19.81 -22.84 -28.67
CA ASP A 519 19.54 -23.27 -30.04
C ASP A 519 18.06 -23.12 -30.39
N TYR A 520 17.16 -23.52 -29.47
CA TYR A 520 15.71 -23.39 -29.67
C TYR A 520 15.28 -21.92 -29.81
N MET A 521 15.85 -21.04 -28.99
CA MET A 521 15.62 -19.61 -29.08
C MET A 521 16.07 -19.05 -30.43
N ALA A 522 17.27 -19.43 -30.89
CA ALA A 522 17.85 -18.94 -32.13
C ALA A 522 17.15 -19.47 -33.38
N THR A 523 16.85 -20.78 -33.44
CA THR A 523 16.37 -21.43 -34.68
C THR A 523 14.85 -21.56 -34.77
N THR A 524 14.11 -21.37 -33.67
CA THR A 524 12.65 -21.56 -33.67
C THR A 524 11.90 -20.33 -33.16
N VAL A 525 12.23 -19.84 -31.96
CA VAL A 525 11.51 -18.71 -31.35
C VAL A 525 11.76 -17.41 -32.11
N MET A 526 13.03 -17.08 -32.36
CA MET A 526 13.37 -15.82 -33.01
C MET A 526 12.76 -15.74 -34.44
N PRO A 527 12.79 -16.79 -35.28
CA PRO A 527 12.13 -16.73 -36.60
C PRO A 527 10.62 -16.52 -36.51
N GLN A 528 9.97 -17.02 -35.46
CA GLN A 528 8.54 -16.81 -35.19
C GLN A 528 8.22 -15.38 -34.76
N LEU A 529 9.10 -14.72 -34.00
CA LEU A 529 8.88 -13.34 -33.51
C LEU A 529 8.95 -12.30 -34.63
N LEU A 530 9.77 -12.51 -35.66
CA LEU A 530 10.03 -11.50 -36.69
C LEU A 530 8.77 -11.09 -37.49
N PRO A 531 7.94 -12.02 -38.00
CA PRO A 531 6.66 -11.66 -38.62
C PRO A 531 5.71 -10.94 -37.66
N ILE A 532 5.72 -11.30 -36.38
CA ILE A 532 4.87 -10.67 -35.35
C ILE A 532 5.31 -9.22 -35.10
N ALA A 533 6.63 -8.97 -35.07
CA ALA A 533 7.23 -7.64 -34.93
C ALA A 533 6.93 -6.71 -36.12
N LEU A 534 6.49 -7.25 -37.26
CA LEU A 534 6.05 -6.51 -38.45
C LEU A 534 4.52 -6.52 -38.62
N GLY A 535 3.79 -7.23 -37.74
CA GLY A 535 2.35 -7.43 -37.82
C GLY A 535 1.51 -6.20 -37.48
N ILE A 536 0.22 -6.20 -37.83
CA ILE A 536 -0.68 -5.05 -37.65
C ILE A 536 -1.08 -4.85 -36.17
N ASP A 537 -1.14 -5.91 -35.36
CA ASP A 537 -1.53 -5.81 -33.96
C ASP A 537 -0.46 -5.13 -33.09
N LEU A 538 -0.83 -4.02 -32.44
CA LEU A 538 0.10 -3.15 -31.71
C LEU A 538 0.74 -3.85 -30.50
N HIS A 539 -0.03 -4.61 -29.71
CA HIS A 539 0.47 -5.26 -28.51
C HIS A 539 1.43 -6.40 -28.84
N SER A 540 1.06 -7.24 -29.81
CA SER A 540 1.89 -8.33 -30.33
C SER A 540 3.18 -7.78 -30.93
N ARG A 541 3.09 -6.70 -31.72
CA ARG A 541 4.26 -6.04 -32.30
C ARG A 541 5.23 -5.53 -31.25
N HIS A 542 4.72 -4.78 -30.27
CA HIS A 542 5.52 -4.26 -29.16
C HIS A 542 6.24 -5.36 -28.40
N GLY A 543 5.52 -6.42 -27.99
CA GLY A 543 6.14 -7.53 -27.26
C GLY A 543 7.13 -8.33 -28.09
N ALA A 544 6.86 -8.52 -29.39
CA ALA A 544 7.79 -9.22 -30.28
C ALA A 544 9.09 -8.44 -30.50
N ILE A 545 9.04 -7.10 -30.61
CA ILE A 545 10.23 -6.25 -30.71
C ILE A 545 11.08 -6.35 -29.44
N LEU A 546 10.45 -6.20 -28.27
CA LEU A 546 11.15 -6.34 -26.99
C LEU A 546 11.73 -7.74 -26.79
N ALA A 547 10.98 -8.80 -27.15
CA ALA A 547 11.45 -10.17 -27.05
C ALA A 547 12.64 -10.43 -27.98
N SER A 548 12.59 -9.90 -29.20
CA SER A 548 13.70 -10.01 -30.15
C SER A 548 14.95 -9.32 -29.64
N ALA A 549 14.81 -8.14 -29.02
CA ALA A 549 15.89 -7.40 -28.38
C ALA A 549 16.53 -8.21 -27.23
N GLU A 550 15.71 -8.66 -26.30
CA GLU A 550 16.12 -9.38 -25.09
C GLU A 550 16.78 -10.74 -25.40
N ILE A 551 16.20 -11.53 -26.29
CA ILE A 551 16.76 -12.83 -26.70
C ILE A 551 18.09 -12.61 -27.44
N SER A 552 18.18 -11.62 -28.33
CA SER A 552 19.43 -11.31 -29.04
C SER A 552 20.56 -10.97 -28.06
N HIS A 553 20.24 -10.19 -27.02
CA HIS A 553 21.22 -9.83 -25.99
C HIS A 553 21.62 -11.00 -25.10
N ALA A 554 20.69 -11.90 -24.76
CA ALA A 554 21.00 -13.11 -24.01
C ALA A 554 21.89 -14.07 -24.82
N LEU A 555 21.60 -14.27 -26.11
CA LEU A 555 22.43 -15.08 -27.01
C LEU A 555 23.85 -14.49 -27.13
N TYR A 556 23.98 -13.17 -27.26
CA TYR A 556 25.29 -12.52 -27.23
C TYR A 556 26.05 -12.76 -25.92
N LYS A 557 25.40 -12.59 -24.76
CA LYS A 557 26.05 -12.84 -23.46
C LYS A 557 26.56 -14.27 -23.37
N LEU A 558 25.77 -15.25 -23.83
CA LEU A 558 26.15 -16.64 -23.86
C LEU A 558 27.30 -16.91 -24.85
N ALA A 559 27.28 -16.28 -26.02
CA ALA A 559 28.36 -16.36 -27.01
C ALA A 559 29.69 -15.84 -26.43
N ASN A 560 29.64 -14.66 -25.82
CA ASN A 560 30.78 -14.00 -25.21
C ASN A 560 31.35 -14.82 -24.03
N GLN A 561 30.50 -15.41 -23.18
CA GLN A 561 30.95 -16.32 -22.11
C GLN A 561 31.69 -17.56 -22.64
N ASN A 562 31.31 -18.02 -23.82
CA ASN A 562 31.94 -19.18 -24.48
C ASN A 562 33.07 -18.79 -25.45
N ASN A 563 33.50 -17.52 -25.48
CA ASN A 563 34.49 -16.97 -26.41
C ASN A 563 34.16 -17.23 -27.90
N ARG A 564 32.87 -17.21 -28.26
CA ARG A 564 32.41 -17.33 -29.64
C ARG A 564 31.79 -16.01 -30.13
N PRO A 565 31.91 -15.67 -31.42
CA PRO A 565 31.17 -14.54 -31.97
C PRO A 565 29.67 -14.83 -31.96
N VAL A 566 28.85 -13.81 -31.74
CA VAL A 566 27.38 -13.94 -31.71
C VAL A 566 26.80 -14.51 -33.01
N THR A 567 27.50 -14.28 -34.13
CA THR A 567 27.17 -14.79 -35.47
C THR A 567 27.30 -16.31 -35.62
N GLU A 568 27.93 -17.01 -34.67
CA GLU A 568 27.98 -18.48 -34.66
C GLU A 568 26.79 -19.13 -33.97
N LEU A 569 26.27 -18.51 -32.89
CA LEU A 569 25.10 -19.01 -32.14
C LEU A 569 23.78 -18.64 -32.81
N ILE A 570 23.75 -17.48 -33.46
CA ILE A 570 22.71 -17.14 -34.43
C ILE A 570 23.18 -17.79 -35.73
N SER A 571 22.88 -19.08 -35.94
CA SER A 571 23.50 -19.95 -36.96
C SER A 571 23.77 -19.29 -38.32
N SER A 572 24.80 -19.74 -39.05
CA SER A 572 25.09 -19.26 -40.41
C SER A 572 23.94 -19.45 -41.41
N ASP A 573 23.00 -20.37 -41.16
CA ASP A 573 21.78 -20.53 -41.96
C ASP A 573 20.73 -19.46 -41.63
N CYS A 574 20.71 -18.97 -40.38
CA CYS A 574 20.00 -17.76 -39.99
C CYS A 574 20.70 -16.49 -40.51
N VAL A 575 22.04 -16.49 -40.61
CA VAL A 575 22.89 -15.45 -41.25
C VAL A 575 22.99 -15.65 -42.78
N SER A 576 21.95 -16.19 -43.40
CA SER A 576 21.64 -15.76 -44.77
C SER A 576 21.24 -14.28 -44.71
N ASP A 577 21.14 -13.59 -45.86
CA ASP A 577 20.67 -12.20 -45.99
C ASP A 577 19.29 -11.90 -45.33
N GLN A 578 18.72 -12.78 -44.50
CA GLN A 578 17.44 -12.67 -43.82
C GLN A 578 17.51 -12.21 -42.36
N TYR A 579 18.53 -12.48 -41.55
CA TYR A 579 18.55 -12.01 -40.15
C TYR A 579 19.18 -10.65 -39.95
N VAL A 580 20.31 -10.37 -40.58
CA VAL A 580 20.99 -9.05 -40.49
C VAL A 580 20.10 -7.96 -41.10
N VAL A 581 19.34 -8.31 -42.15
CA VAL A 581 18.42 -7.42 -42.86
C VAL A 581 17.11 -7.17 -42.10
N ARG A 582 16.71 -8.00 -41.12
CA ARG A 582 15.38 -7.88 -40.47
C ARG A 582 15.29 -6.86 -39.33
N PRO A 583 16.30 -6.63 -38.47
CA PRO A 583 16.33 -5.44 -37.61
C PRO A 583 16.27 -4.15 -38.43
N GLN A 584 16.91 -4.13 -39.61
CA GLN A 584 16.78 -3.05 -40.58
C GLN A 584 15.36 -2.95 -41.12
N GLN A 585 14.71 -4.06 -41.48
CA GLN A 585 13.31 -4.05 -41.93
C GLN A 585 12.31 -3.70 -40.81
N ILE A 586 12.52 -4.15 -39.58
CA ILE A 586 11.73 -3.76 -38.40
C ILE A 586 11.88 -2.26 -38.20
N PHE A 587 13.11 -1.75 -38.24
CA PHE A 587 13.37 -0.33 -38.13
C PHE A 587 12.73 0.47 -39.29
N VAL A 588 12.94 0.05 -40.54
CA VAL A 588 12.39 0.68 -41.75
C VAL A 588 10.86 0.64 -41.73
N VAL A 589 10.22 -0.48 -41.41
CA VAL A 589 8.75 -0.57 -41.35
C VAL A 589 8.19 0.28 -40.21
N VAL A 590 8.80 0.27 -39.02
CA VAL A 590 8.31 1.05 -37.89
C VAL A 590 8.50 2.56 -38.11
N VAL A 591 9.60 2.97 -38.74
CA VAL A 591 9.92 4.38 -39.00
C VAL A 591 9.23 4.93 -40.26
N VAL A 592 9.27 4.21 -41.39
CA VAL A 592 8.70 4.67 -42.66
C VAL A 592 7.17 4.64 -42.66
N SER A 593 6.53 3.68 -41.97
CA SER A 593 5.07 3.58 -41.94
C SER A 593 4.38 4.55 -40.96
N CYS A 594 5.09 5.56 -40.42
CA CYS A 594 4.55 6.53 -39.45
C CYS A 594 3.95 5.89 -38.17
N LEU A 595 4.32 4.64 -37.86
CA LEU A 595 3.79 3.89 -36.72
C LEU A 595 4.29 4.42 -35.36
N CYS A 596 5.26 5.34 -35.38
CA CYS A 596 5.75 6.08 -34.22
C CYS A 596 4.99 7.40 -33.93
N ARG A 597 3.82 7.63 -34.57
CA ARG A 597 2.96 8.80 -34.35
C ARG A 597 1.73 8.46 -33.52
N GLY A 598 1.21 9.45 -32.78
CA GLY A 598 0.03 9.29 -31.93
C GLY A 598 0.23 8.25 -30.82
N PHE A 599 -0.87 7.67 -30.34
CA PHE A 599 -0.89 6.68 -29.24
C PHE A 599 -0.03 5.44 -29.51
N GLY A 600 0.05 4.99 -30.77
CA GLY A 600 0.94 3.90 -31.18
C GLY A 600 2.42 4.24 -30.99
N GLY A 601 2.79 5.51 -31.21
CA GLY A 601 4.15 6.00 -31.01
C GLY A 601 4.61 6.00 -29.55
N GLU A 602 3.71 6.28 -28.61
CA GLU A 602 4.04 6.25 -27.18
C GLU A 602 4.47 4.85 -26.73
N LEU A 603 3.90 3.81 -27.34
CA LEU A 603 4.25 2.43 -27.04
C LEU A 603 5.46 1.94 -27.86
N MET A 604 5.54 2.31 -29.15
CA MET A 604 6.56 1.78 -30.07
C MET A 604 7.93 2.44 -29.91
N ARG A 605 8.01 3.75 -29.66
CA ARG A 605 9.28 4.46 -29.48
C ARG A 605 10.17 3.85 -28.41
N PRO A 606 9.70 3.61 -27.16
CA PRO A 606 10.55 3.02 -26.14
C PRO A 606 10.94 1.58 -26.50
N ALA A 607 10.04 0.79 -27.11
CA ALA A 607 10.36 -0.58 -27.52
C ALA A 607 11.46 -0.63 -28.60
N VAL A 608 11.43 0.28 -29.57
CA VAL A 608 12.50 0.37 -30.58
C VAL A 608 13.79 0.94 -29.97
N CYS A 609 13.71 1.89 -29.04
CA CYS A 609 14.90 2.34 -28.31
C CYS A 609 15.55 1.18 -27.54
N SER A 610 14.77 0.36 -26.83
CA SER A 610 15.29 -0.86 -26.19
C SER A 610 15.84 -1.88 -27.17
N LEU A 611 15.30 -1.97 -28.40
CA LEU A 611 15.89 -2.77 -29.47
C LEU A 611 17.26 -2.23 -29.87
N ILE A 612 17.38 -0.92 -30.12
CA ILE A 612 18.64 -0.26 -30.49
C ILE A 612 19.68 -0.47 -29.39
N GLU A 613 19.30 -0.24 -28.14
CA GLU A 613 20.15 -0.43 -26.97
C GLU A 613 20.70 -1.87 -26.91
N ASN A 614 19.81 -2.87 -26.90
CA ASN A 614 20.22 -4.27 -26.81
C ASN A 614 21.06 -4.72 -28.02
N MET A 615 20.73 -4.27 -29.23
CA MET A 615 21.54 -4.59 -30.42
C MET A 615 22.93 -3.98 -30.35
N SER A 616 23.05 -2.77 -29.80
CA SER A 616 24.33 -2.09 -29.59
C SER A 616 25.16 -2.78 -28.50
N LEU A 617 24.55 -3.09 -27.35
CA LEU A 617 25.18 -3.86 -26.26
C LEU A 617 25.59 -5.28 -26.69
N SER A 618 24.89 -5.84 -27.67
CA SER A 618 25.19 -7.13 -28.27
C SER A 618 26.28 -7.09 -29.34
N LYS A 619 26.88 -5.91 -29.58
CA LYS A 619 27.95 -5.69 -30.55
C LYS A 619 27.64 -6.26 -31.93
N MET A 620 26.38 -6.11 -32.37
CA MET A 620 25.96 -6.62 -33.67
C MET A 620 26.78 -5.98 -34.80
N PRO A 621 27.07 -6.71 -35.89
CA PRO A 621 27.98 -6.26 -36.95
C PRO A 621 27.31 -5.27 -37.91
N PHE A 622 26.75 -4.17 -37.40
CA PHE A 622 26.10 -3.10 -38.16
C PHE A 622 26.98 -1.86 -38.34
N LYS A 623 28.28 -1.96 -38.06
CA LYS A 623 29.20 -0.83 -38.26
C LYS A 623 29.19 -0.44 -39.74
N ASP A 624 29.12 0.86 -40.00
CA ASP A 624 29.00 1.46 -41.34
C ASP A 624 27.71 1.13 -42.12
N ASP A 625 26.74 0.46 -41.48
CA ASP A 625 25.45 0.17 -42.09
C ASP A 625 24.50 1.40 -42.03
N PRO A 626 23.72 1.70 -43.09
CA PRO A 626 22.76 2.80 -43.10
C PRO A 626 21.72 2.76 -41.95
N VAL A 627 21.48 1.59 -41.36
CA VAL A 627 20.58 1.44 -40.22
C VAL A 627 21.01 2.27 -39.01
N ILE A 628 22.32 2.48 -38.80
CA ILE A 628 22.85 3.25 -37.66
C ILE A 628 22.40 4.71 -37.75
N THR A 629 22.43 5.30 -38.95
CA THR A 629 21.92 6.66 -39.20
C THR A 629 20.42 6.74 -38.91
N GLY A 630 19.67 5.69 -39.27
CA GLY A 630 18.27 5.56 -38.93
C GLY A 630 18.04 5.53 -37.41
N TRP A 631 18.75 4.65 -36.71
CA TRP A 631 18.66 4.51 -35.25
C TRP A 631 18.91 5.83 -34.53
N GLN A 632 19.97 6.55 -34.94
CA GLN A 632 20.27 7.88 -34.44
C GLN A 632 19.14 8.87 -34.70
N TRP A 633 18.61 8.90 -35.93
CA TRP A 633 17.49 9.78 -36.27
C TRP A 633 16.25 9.51 -35.40
N LEU A 634 15.93 8.25 -35.13
CA LEU A 634 14.77 7.90 -34.30
C LEU A 634 14.95 8.33 -32.85
N ILE A 635 16.15 8.16 -32.30
CA ILE A 635 16.50 8.62 -30.95
C ILE A 635 16.34 10.14 -30.89
N ASP A 636 16.91 10.87 -31.84
CA ASP A 636 16.84 12.33 -31.90
C ASP A 636 15.42 12.84 -32.08
N ASP A 637 14.65 12.23 -32.97
CA ASP A 637 13.23 12.56 -33.17
C ASP A 637 12.41 12.27 -31.92
N THR A 638 12.71 11.18 -31.21
CA THR A 638 12.04 10.83 -29.94
C THR A 638 12.29 11.88 -28.88
N LEU A 639 13.52 12.36 -28.73
CA LEU A 639 13.88 13.41 -27.77
C LEU A 639 13.32 14.79 -28.15
N LYS A 640 13.26 15.12 -29.45
CA LYS A 640 12.67 16.39 -29.95
C LYS A 640 11.15 16.41 -29.87
N SER A 641 10.50 15.26 -30.10
CA SER A 641 9.04 15.14 -30.19
C SER A 641 8.36 14.83 -28.85
N LEU A 642 9.07 14.87 -27.73
CA LEU A 642 8.52 14.59 -26.39
C LEU A 642 7.31 15.47 -26.03
N HIS A 643 7.25 16.69 -26.57
CA HIS A 643 6.14 17.63 -26.37
C HIS A 643 4.82 17.15 -26.99
N LEU A 644 4.87 16.25 -27.98
CA LEU A 644 3.71 15.64 -28.62
C LEU A 644 3.19 14.39 -27.89
N ILE A 645 3.90 13.94 -26.85
CA ILE A 645 3.61 12.71 -26.11
C ILE A 645 2.82 13.04 -24.84
N SER A 646 1.87 12.18 -24.46
CA SER A 646 1.10 12.33 -23.23
C SER A 646 1.99 12.30 -21.98
N PRO A 647 1.69 13.08 -20.91
CA PRO A 647 2.55 13.17 -19.72
C PRO A 647 2.98 11.85 -19.07
N GLY A 648 2.08 10.86 -19.00
CA GLY A 648 2.31 9.59 -18.31
C GLY A 648 3.55 8.81 -18.79
N PRO A 649 3.66 8.43 -20.08
CA PRO A 649 4.80 7.64 -20.57
C PRO A 649 6.09 8.45 -20.82
N ARG A 650 6.11 9.78 -20.64
CA ARG A 650 7.26 10.63 -21.06
C ARG A 650 8.58 10.21 -20.42
N ASP A 651 8.58 9.90 -19.13
CA ASP A 651 9.82 9.59 -18.42
C ASP A 651 10.42 8.26 -18.89
N GLY A 652 9.62 7.21 -19.03
CA GLY A 652 10.07 5.92 -19.58
C GLY A 652 10.55 6.01 -21.03
N ILE A 653 9.95 6.88 -21.85
CA ILE A 653 10.40 7.11 -23.24
C ILE A 653 11.73 7.86 -23.27
N LYS A 654 11.91 8.87 -22.41
CA LYS A 654 13.18 9.59 -22.27
C LYS A 654 14.30 8.64 -21.85
N GLU A 655 14.07 7.85 -20.80
CA GLU A 655 15.07 6.89 -20.30
C GLU A 655 15.47 5.86 -21.34
N ALA A 656 14.51 5.30 -22.08
CA ALA A 656 14.79 4.35 -23.16
C ALA A 656 15.60 5.00 -24.30
N ALA A 657 15.25 6.21 -24.73
CA ALA A 657 15.98 6.92 -25.80
C ALA A 657 17.42 7.27 -25.39
N VAL A 658 17.62 7.72 -24.15
CA VAL A 658 18.93 8.09 -23.60
C VAL A 658 19.83 6.86 -23.43
N SER A 659 19.28 5.73 -22.95
CA SER A 659 20.02 4.47 -22.82
C SER A 659 20.41 3.90 -24.19
N ALA A 660 19.50 3.99 -25.17
CA ALA A 660 19.78 3.63 -26.55
C ALA A 660 20.88 4.50 -27.17
N LEU A 661 20.86 5.83 -26.92
CA LEU A 661 21.90 6.75 -27.40
C LEU A 661 23.28 6.37 -26.85
N ALA A 662 23.38 6.15 -25.54
CA ALA A 662 24.64 5.80 -24.89
C ALA A 662 25.23 4.52 -25.49
N ALA A 663 24.41 3.45 -25.60
CA ALA A 663 24.84 2.17 -26.15
C ALA A 663 25.20 2.28 -27.65
N LEU A 664 24.43 3.03 -28.43
CA LEU A 664 24.70 3.27 -29.85
C LEU A 664 26.04 3.98 -30.04
N CYS A 665 26.27 5.07 -29.30
CA CYS A 665 27.52 5.82 -29.37
C CYS A 665 28.71 4.92 -29.02
N GLU A 666 28.65 4.22 -27.88
CA GLU A 666 29.71 3.34 -27.37
C GLU A 666 30.13 2.28 -28.41
N GLN A 667 29.17 1.71 -29.13
CA GLN A 667 29.44 0.62 -30.07
C GLN A 667 29.82 1.11 -31.48
N TYR A 668 29.16 2.13 -32.02
CA TYR A 668 29.24 2.45 -33.45
C TYR A 668 29.98 3.74 -33.79
N TYR A 669 30.11 4.70 -32.88
CA TYR A 669 30.77 6.00 -33.14
C TYR A 669 32.22 6.06 -32.65
N GLN A 670 32.87 4.92 -32.68
CA GLN A 670 34.25 4.76 -32.27
C GLN A 670 35.06 4.09 -33.40
N PRO A 671 35.70 4.86 -34.30
CA PRO A 671 36.54 4.32 -35.36
C PRO A 671 37.66 3.44 -34.82
N GLN A 672 38.25 3.84 -33.68
CA GLN A 672 39.26 3.09 -32.93
C GLN A 672 38.87 3.06 -31.44
N PRO A 673 39.22 2.00 -30.68
CA PRO A 673 38.98 1.94 -29.24
C PRO A 673 39.35 3.25 -28.50
N GLY A 674 38.37 3.86 -27.83
CA GLY A 674 38.53 5.11 -27.06
C GLY A 674 38.56 6.42 -27.88
N MET A 675 38.41 6.38 -29.21
CA MET A 675 38.47 7.58 -30.07
C MET A 675 37.14 7.84 -30.75
N ALA A 676 36.57 9.04 -30.55
CA ALA A 676 35.34 9.43 -31.22
C ALA A 676 35.50 9.55 -32.74
N ASP A 677 34.45 9.21 -33.48
CA ASP A 677 34.27 9.70 -34.85
C ASP A 677 34.15 11.24 -34.80
N PRO A 678 35.09 12.00 -35.38
CA PRO A 678 35.10 13.46 -35.24
C PRO A 678 33.87 14.14 -35.85
N GLN A 679 33.33 13.58 -36.94
CA GLN A 679 32.16 14.13 -37.60
C GLN A 679 30.91 13.90 -36.75
N MET A 680 30.72 12.68 -36.25
CA MET A 680 29.57 12.35 -35.41
C MET A 680 29.65 13.04 -34.05
N GLN A 681 30.84 13.17 -33.47
CA GLN A 681 31.06 13.93 -32.23
C GLN A 681 30.59 15.38 -32.39
N GLU A 682 31.02 16.05 -33.46
CA GLU A 682 30.63 17.44 -33.73
C GLU A 682 29.12 17.57 -33.94
N VAL A 683 28.54 16.70 -34.78
CA VAL A 683 27.09 16.74 -35.10
C VAL A 683 26.24 16.56 -33.84
N LEU A 684 26.51 15.54 -33.02
CA LEU A 684 25.69 15.23 -31.84
C LEU A 684 25.84 16.28 -30.75
N VAL A 685 27.08 16.67 -30.41
CA VAL A 685 27.33 17.68 -29.37
C VAL A 685 26.71 19.02 -29.75
N SER A 686 26.94 19.50 -30.98
CA SER A 686 26.39 20.77 -31.44
C SER A 686 24.86 20.74 -31.54
N GLN A 687 24.27 19.62 -31.98
CA GLN A 687 22.81 19.45 -32.01
C GLN A 687 22.20 19.54 -30.61
N TYR A 688 22.72 18.80 -29.63
CA TYR A 688 22.12 18.78 -28.29
C TYR A 688 22.38 20.08 -27.53
N ILE A 689 23.55 20.73 -27.70
CA ILE A 689 23.78 22.08 -27.16
C ILE A 689 22.79 23.09 -27.75
N ALA A 690 22.50 23.03 -29.05
CA ALA A 690 21.47 23.87 -29.66
C ALA A 690 20.07 23.56 -29.09
N GLY A 691 19.78 22.29 -28.82
CA GLY A 691 18.54 21.84 -28.19
C GLY A 691 18.31 22.39 -26.78
N LEU A 692 19.37 22.64 -26.00
CA LEU A 692 19.28 23.33 -24.70
C LEU A 692 18.71 24.75 -24.79
N LYS A 693 18.76 25.37 -25.98
CA LYS A 693 18.25 26.72 -26.26
C LYS A 693 16.87 26.73 -26.90
N SER A 694 16.22 25.56 -27.07
CA SER A 694 14.89 25.44 -27.66
C SER A 694 13.83 26.25 -26.88
N THR A 695 12.75 26.67 -27.53
CA THR A 695 11.57 27.23 -26.83
C THR A 695 10.79 26.14 -26.09
N GLU A 696 10.91 24.89 -26.54
CA GLU A 696 10.19 23.75 -25.99
C GLU A 696 10.93 23.15 -24.79
N VAL A 697 10.30 23.18 -23.61
CA VAL A 697 10.85 22.67 -22.34
C VAL A 697 11.35 21.24 -22.48
N LEU A 698 10.54 20.37 -23.09
CA LEU A 698 10.85 18.94 -23.19
C LEU A 698 11.99 18.64 -24.16
N THR A 699 12.17 19.46 -25.19
CA THR A 699 13.35 19.39 -26.07
C THR A 699 14.62 19.75 -25.30
N ARG A 700 14.56 20.75 -24.42
CA ARG A 700 15.69 21.08 -23.52
C ARG A 700 16.00 19.92 -22.58
N CYS A 701 14.99 19.33 -21.96
CA CYS A 701 15.15 18.16 -21.09
C CYS A 701 15.82 16.99 -21.84
N GLY A 702 15.29 16.62 -23.00
CA GLY A 702 15.84 15.52 -23.81
C GLY A 702 17.28 15.79 -24.24
N SER A 703 17.61 17.02 -24.61
CA SER A 703 18.96 17.40 -25.02
C SER A 703 19.94 17.42 -23.84
N ALA A 704 19.52 17.88 -22.66
CA ALA A 704 20.34 17.82 -21.45
C ALA A 704 20.69 16.37 -21.09
N LEU A 705 19.68 15.49 -21.04
CA LEU A 705 19.89 14.08 -20.71
C LEU A 705 20.75 13.36 -21.77
N ALA A 706 20.57 13.67 -23.05
CA ALA A 706 21.39 13.13 -24.13
C ALA A 706 22.88 13.52 -23.97
N LEU A 707 23.17 14.77 -23.61
CA LEU A 707 24.54 15.21 -23.30
C LEU A 707 25.10 14.48 -22.06
N GLY A 708 24.26 14.28 -21.04
CA GLY A 708 24.59 13.52 -19.83
C GLY A 708 24.97 12.06 -20.08
N SER A 709 24.41 11.44 -21.11
CA SER A 709 24.60 10.02 -21.42
C SER A 709 25.71 9.74 -22.44
N LEU A 710 26.36 10.77 -23.00
CA LEU A 710 27.43 10.56 -23.96
C LEU A 710 28.62 9.82 -23.31
N PRO A 711 29.24 8.85 -23.99
CA PRO A 711 30.39 8.15 -23.46
C PRO A 711 31.63 9.05 -23.40
N ARG A 712 32.63 8.66 -22.59
CA ARG A 712 33.81 9.48 -22.29
C ARG A 712 34.52 10.00 -23.54
N PHE A 713 34.69 9.16 -24.55
CA PHE A 713 35.38 9.55 -25.80
C PHE A 713 34.60 10.60 -26.59
N MET A 714 33.26 10.63 -26.50
CA MET A 714 32.42 11.65 -27.14
C MET A 714 32.47 12.99 -26.40
N ILE A 715 32.69 12.97 -25.08
CA ILE A 715 32.85 14.18 -24.26
C ILE A 715 34.26 14.76 -24.40
N HIS A 716 35.27 13.90 -24.58
CA HIS A 716 36.67 14.30 -24.66
C HIS A 716 36.92 15.32 -25.79
N GLY A 717 37.48 16.49 -25.44
CA GLY A 717 37.71 17.60 -26.36
C GLY A 717 36.51 18.56 -26.51
N LYS A 718 35.38 18.27 -25.86
CA LYS A 718 34.13 19.06 -25.92
C LYS A 718 33.58 19.43 -24.54
N LEU A 719 34.23 19.02 -23.45
CA LEU A 719 33.71 19.16 -22.09
C LEU A 719 33.33 20.60 -21.73
N HIS A 720 34.18 21.59 -22.04
CA HIS A 720 33.90 22.99 -21.70
C HIS A 720 32.64 23.50 -22.41
N GLN A 721 32.45 23.14 -23.69
CA GLN A 721 31.29 23.54 -24.48
C GLN A 721 29.99 22.94 -23.89
N ILE A 722 30.05 21.66 -23.51
CA ILE A 722 28.92 20.95 -22.90
C ILE A 722 28.57 21.56 -21.54
N LEU A 723 29.55 21.75 -20.66
CA LEU A 723 29.33 22.32 -19.33
C LEU A 723 28.80 23.76 -19.42
N SER A 724 29.31 24.57 -20.33
CA SER A 724 28.84 25.94 -20.55
C SER A 724 27.36 25.96 -21.00
N GLY A 725 26.98 25.07 -21.93
CA GLY A 725 25.59 24.94 -22.35
C GLY A 725 24.65 24.50 -21.22
N LEU A 726 25.06 23.50 -20.43
CA LEU A 726 24.29 23.01 -19.29
C LEU A 726 24.17 24.06 -18.18
N GLN A 727 25.25 24.80 -17.90
CA GLN A 727 25.24 25.91 -16.96
C GLN A 727 24.25 27.00 -17.40
N GLN A 728 24.28 27.39 -18.67
CA GLN A 728 23.33 28.36 -19.19
C GLN A 728 21.88 27.89 -19.01
N SER A 729 21.60 26.60 -19.26
CA SER A 729 20.27 26.00 -19.04
C SER A 729 19.85 26.05 -17.56
N CYS A 730 20.76 25.72 -16.64
CA CYS A 730 20.53 25.78 -15.19
C CYS A 730 20.17 27.20 -14.71
N SER A 731 20.75 28.24 -15.31
CA SER A 731 20.51 29.63 -14.90
C SER A 731 19.19 30.25 -15.42
N GLN A 732 18.42 29.56 -16.27
CA GLN A 732 17.18 30.09 -16.86
C GLN A 732 16.01 30.07 -15.86
N ARG A 733 15.78 31.17 -15.13
CA ARG A 733 14.79 31.28 -14.04
C ARG A 733 13.31 31.42 -14.48
N GLU A 734 13.00 31.23 -15.76
CA GLU A 734 11.59 31.21 -16.20
C GLU A 734 10.85 30.00 -15.61
N VAL A 735 9.60 30.21 -15.18
CA VAL A 735 8.80 29.20 -14.47
C VAL A 735 8.59 27.94 -15.32
N CYS A 736 8.37 28.10 -16.62
CA CYS A 736 8.14 27.00 -17.56
C CYS A 736 9.36 26.06 -17.71
N PHE A 737 10.59 26.52 -17.46
CA PHE A 737 11.82 25.74 -17.67
C PHE A 737 12.30 24.96 -16.44
N THR A 738 11.48 24.84 -15.40
CA THR A 738 11.88 24.18 -14.14
C THR A 738 12.33 22.73 -14.35
N GLU A 739 11.64 21.95 -15.20
CA GLU A 739 12.04 20.58 -15.53
C GLU A 739 13.36 20.53 -16.32
N ALA A 740 13.59 21.51 -17.21
CA ALA A 740 14.82 21.61 -17.98
C ALA A 740 16.02 21.96 -17.08
N ARG A 741 15.85 22.83 -16.07
CA ARG A 741 16.88 23.13 -15.07
C ARG A 741 17.24 21.89 -14.24
N ARG A 742 16.23 21.13 -13.81
CA ARG A 742 16.43 19.86 -13.09
C ARG A 742 17.28 18.89 -13.92
N ASP A 743 16.90 18.66 -15.17
CA ASP A 743 17.57 17.68 -16.02
C ASP A 743 18.96 18.17 -16.45
N ALA A 744 19.16 19.49 -16.61
CA ALA A 744 20.48 20.09 -16.83
C ALA A 744 21.43 19.92 -15.63
N ALA A 745 20.94 20.06 -14.40
CA ALA A 745 21.73 19.81 -13.19
C ALA A 745 22.18 18.35 -13.11
N LYS A 746 21.27 17.40 -13.35
CA LYS A 746 21.60 15.96 -13.42
C LYS A 746 22.63 15.65 -14.50
N ALA A 747 22.40 16.18 -15.71
CA ALA A 747 23.31 15.98 -16.83
C ALA A 747 24.71 16.55 -16.54
N MET A 748 24.81 17.68 -15.84
CA MET A 748 26.10 18.26 -15.46
C MET A 748 26.93 17.32 -14.58
N ALA A 749 26.31 16.67 -13.60
CA ALA A 749 26.99 15.66 -12.79
C ALA A 749 27.38 14.43 -13.61
N GLN A 750 26.47 13.91 -14.44
CA GLN A 750 26.75 12.75 -15.29
C GLN A 750 27.93 13.01 -16.24
N VAL A 751 27.97 14.17 -16.90
CA VAL A 751 29.09 14.58 -17.76
C VAL A 751 30.40 14.65 -16.96
N CYS A 752 30.38 15.21 -15.75
CA CYS A 752 31.57 15.30 -14.90
C CYS A 752 32.09 13.91 -14.48
N VAL A 753 31.18 13.01 -14.06
CA VAL A 753 31.52 11.64 -13.65
C VAL A 753 32.08 10.85 -14.84
N THR A 754 31.46 10.95 -16.02
CA THR A 754 31.88 10.22 -17.23
C THR A 754 33.19 10.75 -17.81
N ALA A 755 33.41 12.07 -17.81
CA ALA A 755 34.67 12.67 -18.25
C ALA A 755 35.85 12.25 -17.35
N GLY A 756 35.58 12.07 -16.06
CA GLY A 756 36.57 11.81 -15.03
C GLY A 756 37.28 13.08 -14.57
N VAL A 757 38.17 12.92 -13.58
CA VAL A 757 38.82 14.03 -12.88
C VAL A 757 40.34 13.91 -13.04
N SER A 758 41.02 15.03 -13.31
CA SER A 758 42.48 15.11 -13.21
C SER A 758 42.92 16.55 -12.94
N ALA A 759 43.73 16.75 -11.91
CA ALA A 759 44.17 18.09 -11.52
C ALA A 759 44.98 18.81 -12.63
N GLN A 760 45.78 18.07 -13.39
CA GLN A 760 46.61 18.61 -14.48
C GLN A 760 46.01 18.37 -15.87
N GLY A 761 44.76 17.90 -15.94
CA GLY A 761 44.10 17.61 -17.22
C GLY A 761 43.57 18.86 -17.92
N GLY A 762 43.36 18.76 -19.23
CA GLY A 762 42.77 19.83 -20.02
C GLY A 762 41.29 20.05 -19.68
N SER A 763 40.87 21.32 -19.59
CA SER A 763 39.49 21.73 -19.26
C SER A 763 38.43 21.23 -20.25
N ASP A 764 38.85 20.87 -21.47
CA ASP A 764 38.00 20.31 -22.52
C ASP A 764 37.86 18.78 -22.44
N SER A 765 38.58 18.11 -21.54
CA SER A 765 38.65 16.64 -21.52
C SER A 765 38.23 16.03 -20.17
N VAL A 766 38.53 16.71 -19.06
CA VAL A 766 38.30 16.21 -17.71
C VAL A 766 37.92 17.34 -16.76
N VAL A 767 37.35 16.99 -15.61
CA VAL A 767 37.18 17.94 -14.50
C VAL A 767 38.55 18.25 -13.89
N CYS A 768 38.90 19.53 -13.88
CA CYS A 768 40.19 20.04 -13.42
C CYS A 768 40.04 21.40 -12.73
N GLU A 769 41.15 22.01 -12.32
CA GLU A 769 41.16 23.31 -11.64
C GLU A 769 40.44 24.41 -12.44
N GLY A 770 40.54 24.36 -13.78
CA GLY A 770 39.95 25.37 -14.67
C GLY A 770 38.42 25.33 -14.79
N ASN A 771 37.75 24.23 -14.43
CA ASN A 771 36.29 24.09 -14.61
C ASN A 771 35.52 23.67 -13.34
N VAL A 772 36.17 23.07 -12.34
CA VAL A 772 35.50 22.56 -11.12
C VAL A 772 34.72 23.65 -10.37
N SER A 773 35.28 24.86 -10.25
CA SER A 773 34.61 25.97 -9.57
C SER A 773 33.33 26.41 -10.29
N ALA A 774 33.31 26.38 -11.63
CA ALA A 774 32.13 26.74 -12.41
C ALA A 774 31.01 25.72 -12.24
N VAL A 775 31.35 24.42 -12.21
CA VAL A 775 30.39 23.32 -11.96
C VAL A 775 29.74 23.48 -10.58
N TYR A 776 30.54 23.64 -9.52
CA TYR A 776 30.00 23.81 -8.17
C TYR A 776 29.14 25.06 -8.05
N ARG A 777 29.56 26.19 -8.62
CA ARG A 777 28.77 27.43 -8.60
C ARG A 777 27.41 27.22 -9.27
N ALA A 778 27.37 26.61 -10.45
CA ALA A 778 26.13 26.34 -11.15
C ALA A 778 25.18 25.43 -10.34
N LEU A 779 25.71 24.38 -9.70
CA LEU A 779 24.92 23.48 -8.88
C LEU A 779 24.45 24.13 -7.56
N LEU A 780 25.29 24.96 -6.93
CA LEU A 780 24.90 25.75 -5.75
C LEU A 780 23.83 26.80 -6.11
N ASP A 781 23.91 27.42 -7.28
CA ASP A 781 22.87 28.32 -7.76
C ASP A 781 21.52 27.58 -7.94
N CYS A 782 21.55 26.32 -8.38
CA CYS A 782 20.36 25.46 -8.45
C CYS A 782 19.77 25.14 -7.06
N MET A 783 20.59 25.09 -5.99
CA MET A 783 20.12 24.88 -4.61
C MET A 783 19.26 26.04 -4.08
N THR A 784 19.27 27.19 -4.76
CA THR A 784 18.46 28.37 -4.40
C THR A 784 17.19 28.49 -5.26
N ASP A 785 16.84 27.49 -6.06
CA ASP A 785 15.65 27.52 -6.90
C ASP A 785 14.37 27.28 -6.08
N TYR A 786 13.60 28.34 -5.84
CA TYR A 786 12.32 28.29 -5.12
C TYR A 786 11.13 28.69 -5.99
N THR A 787 11.20 28.30 -7.28
CA THR A 787 10.15 28.58 -8.26
C THR A 787 8.83 27.92 -7.86
N LEU A 788 7.74 28.69 -7.94
CA LEU A 788 6.37 28.24 -7.66
C LEU A 788 5.52 28.22 -8.93
N ASP A 789 4.72 27.17 -9.11
CA ASP A 789 3.65 27.12 -10.10
C ASP A 789 2.34 26.58 -9.48
N SER A 790 1.33 26.26 -10.30
CA SER A 790 0.05 25.72 -9.83
C SER A 790 0.16 24.36 -9.10
N ARG A 791 1.28 23.65 -9.24
CA ARG A 791 1.62 22.39 -8.57
C ARG A 791 2.38 22.61 -7.25
N GLY A 792 2.69 23.86 -6.90
CA GLY A 792 3.44 24.22 -5.68
C GLY A 792 4.92 24.52 -5.95
N ASP A 793 5.80 24.11 -5.04
CA ASP A 793 7.26 24.30 -5.12
C ASP A 793 7.90 23.32 -6.12
N VAL A 794 7.77 23.66 -7.39
CA VAL A 794 8.42 22.93 -8.49
C VAL A 794 9.94 23.16 -8.52
N GLY A 795 10.41 24.28 -7.98
CA GLY A 795 11.85 24.53 -7.78
C GLY A 795 12.52 23.45 -6.92
N ALA A 796 11.77 22.80 -6.03
CA ALA A 796 12.28 21.72 -5.21
C ALA A 796 12.81 20.53 -6.01
N TRP A 797 12.31 20.28 -7.22
CA TRP A 797 12.85 19.27 -8.12
C TRP A 797 14.27 19.62 -8.58
N VAL A 798 14.54 20.90 -8.83
CA VAL A 798 15.85 21.41 -9.22
C VAL A 798 16.81 21.30 -8.04
N ARG A 799 16.36 21.66 -6.83
CA ARG A 799 17.16 21.52 -5.60
C ARG A 799 17.51 20.07 -5.30
N GLU A 800 16.54 19.14 -5.41
CA GLU A 800 16.77 17.69 -5.24
C GLU A 800 17.82 17.16 -6.22
N ALA A 801 17.70 17.54 -7.50
CA ALA A 801 18.69 17.20 -8.52
C ALA A 801 20.08 17.78 -8.21
N ALA A 802 20.16 19.04 -7.76
CA ALA A 802 21.41 19.70 -7.42
C ALA A 802 22.10 19.06 -6.21
N MET A 803 21.36 18.65 -5.17
CA MET A 803 21.90 17.93 -4.01
C MET A 803 22.59 16.63 -4.42
N THR A 804 21.90 15.80 -5.22
CA THR A 804 22.47 14.55 -5.74
C THR A 804 23.68 14.83 -6.64
N SER A 805 23.58 15.84 -7.51
CA SER A 805 24.63 16.21 -8.45
C SER A 805 25.90 16.68 -7.75
N LEU A 806 25.77 17.52 -6.70
CA LEU A 806 26.88 17.96 -5.86
C LEU A 806 27.54 16.77 -5.18
N MET A 807 26.75 15.84 -4.64
CA MET A 807 27.28 14.63 -4.02
C MET A 807 28.08 13.77 -5.00
N GLU A 808 27.51 13.46 -6.17
CA GLU A 808 28.16 12.63 -7.20
C GLU A 808 29.47 13.24 -7.70
N VAL A 809 29.45 14.54 -8.01
CA VAL A 809 30.66 15.27 -8.43
C VAL A 809 31.69 15.32 -7.30
N THR A 810 31.27 15.57 -6.07
CA THR A 810 32.18 15.59 -4.90
C THR A 810 32.87 14.24 -4.72
N LEU A 811 32.11 13.15 -4.68
CA LEU A 811 32.67 11.81 -4.50
C LEU A 811 33.59 11.42 -5.66
N CYS A 812 33.26 11.82 -6.89
CA CYS A 812 34.13 11.63 -8.06
C CYS A 812 35.46 12.40 -7.93
N VAL A 813 35.40 13.67 -7.53
CA VAL A 813 36.60 14.52 -7.35
C VAL A 813 37.46 14.00 -6.20
N VAL A 814 36.86 13.65 -5.06
CA VAL A 814 37.57 13.07 -3.91
C VAL A 814 38.28 11.78 -4.30
N GLY A 815 37.63 10.91 -5.08
CA GLY A 815 38.21 9.63 -5.52
C GLY A 815 39.53 9.76 -6.30
N THR A 816 39.81 10.91 -6.92
CA THR A 816 40.95 11.05 -7.84
C THR A 816 41.86 12.25 -7.54
N ALA A 817 41.29 13.43 -7.26
CA ALA A 817 42.02 14.67 -7.01
C ALA A 817 41.34 15.54 -5.93
N PRO A 818 41.38 15.12 -4.63
CA PRO A 818 40.78 15.85 -3.52
C PRO A 818 41.21 17.32 -3.42
N GLN A 819 42.43 17.65 -3.85
CA GLN A 819 43.00 18.99 -3.83
C GLN A 819 42.24 20.02 -4.68
N LEU A 820 41.40 19.57 -5.63
CA LEU A 820 40.54 20.45 -6.42
C LEU A 820 39.37 21.04 -5.60
N LEU A 821 39.06 20.45 -4.44
CA LEU A 821 38.01 20.93 -3.55
C LEU A 821 38.57 22.00 -2.63
N SER A 822 38.30 23.26 -2.96
CA SER A 822 38.69 24.35 -2.07
C SER A 822 37.80 24.40 -0.81
N PRO A 823 38.31 24.91 0.32
CA PRO A 823 37.51 25.07 1.54
C PRO A 823 36.22 25.85 1.32
N GLY A 824 36.22 26.86 0.43
CA GLY A 824 35.03 27.64 0.12
C GLY A 824 33.93 26.84 -0.59
N LEU A 825 34.31 25.93 -1.50
CA LEU A 825 33.35 25.06 -2.21
C LEU A 825 32.70 24.06 -1.25
N VAL A 826 33.51 23.39 -0.42
CA VAL A 826 33.02 22.40 0.55
C VAL A 826 32.15 23.07 1.61
N ASN A 827 32.57 24.23 2.13
CA ASN A 827 31.77 25.01 3.07
C ASN A 827 30.42 25.41 2.46
N GLY A 828 30.41 26.01 1.26
CA GLY A 828 29.17 26.40 0.59
C GLY A 828 28.20 25.24 0.36
N MET A 829 28.72 24.08 -0.07
CA MET A 829 27.94 22.86 -0.25
C MET A 829 27.35 22.34 1.08
N MET A 830 28.20 22.17 2.11
CA MET A 830 27.74 21.61 3.38
C MET A 830 26.73 22.55 4.08
N CYS A 831 26.92 23.87 4.02
CA CYS A 831 25.96 24.83 4.55
C CYS A 831 24.63 24.81 3.78
N SER A 832 24.67 24.70 2.44
CA SER A 832 23.45 24.59 1.62
C SER A 832 22.67 23.31 1.93
N LEU A 833 23.37 22.18 2.14
CA LEU A 833 22.75 20.92 2.55
C LEU A 833 22.14 21.01 3.95
N ALA A 834 22.83 21.65 4.90
CA ALA A 834 22.29 21.90 6.24
C ALA A 834 20.99 22.71 6.18
N GLN A 835 20.95 23.77 5.36
CA GLN A 835 19.72 24.54 5.13
C GLN A 835 18.58 23.67 4.56
N GLN A 836 18.84 22.91 3.50
CA GLN A 836 17.81 22.05 2.91
C GLN A 836 17.36 20.94 3.87
N SER A 837 18.24 20.46 4.75
CA SER A 837 17.90 19.49 5.81
C SER A 837 17.04 20.07 6.92
N ALA A 838 16.89 21.40 6.99
CA ALA A 838 16.04 22.08 7.97
C ALA A 838 14.70 22.56 7.39
N GLU A 839 14.45 22.33 6.09
CA GLU A 839 13.26 22.82 5.36
C GLU A 839 11.96 22.04 5.66
N LYS A 840 10.84 22.64 5.25
CA LYS A 840 9.49 22.23 5.67
C LYS A 840 8.92 20.98 4.99
N ILE A 841 9.49 20.54 3.87
CA ILE A 841 8.97 19.43 3.07
C ILE A 841 9.74 18.15 3.38
N ASP A 842 9.05 17.14 3.91
CA ASP A 842 9.66 15.92 4.45
C ASP A 842 10.57 15.18 3.48
N ARG A 843 10.12 14.96 2.24
CA ARG A 843 10.90 14.27 1.21
C ARG A 843 12.23 14.97 0.91
N TYR A 844 12.21 16.29 0.70
CA TYR A 844 13.42 17.03 0.33
C TYR A 844 14.35 17.19 1.53
N ARG A 845 13.78 17.35 2.72
CA ARG A 845 14.53 17.34 3.98
C ARG A 845 15.27 16.01 4.15
N ALA A 846 14.59 14.89 3.90
CA ALA A 846 15.17 13.56 3.99
C ALA A 846 16.28 13.33 2.97
N HIS A 847 16.08 13.79 1.73
CA HIS A 847 17.11 13.73 0.70
C HIS A 847 18.35 14.54 1.08
N ALA A 848 18.16 15.77 1.57
CA ALA A 848 19.25 16.65 2.01
C ALA A 848 20.05 16.06 3.16
N GLY A 849 19.37 15.56 4.20
CA GLY A 849 20.01 14.92 5.35
C GLY A 849 20.80 13.66 4.97
N SER A 850 20.23 12.82 4.09
CA SER A 850 20.92 11.64 3.55
C SER A 850 22.19 12.01 2.77
N VAL A 851 22.11 13.02 1.90
CA VAL A 851 23.28 13.51 1.15
C VAL A 851 24.34 14.10 2.09
N PHE A 852 23.93 14.90 3.08
CA PHE A 852 24.82 15.50 4.08
C PHE A 852 25.62 14.43 4.83
N VAL A 853 24.92 13.42 5.37
CA VAL A 853 25.53 12.31 6.10
C VAL A 853 26.42 11.47 5.20
N ARG A 854 25.99 11.17 3.97
CA ARG A 854 26.77 10.36 3.03
C ARG A 854 28.11 11.02 2.68
N LEU A 855 28.14 12.34 2.55
CA LEU A 855 29.39 13.09 2.34
C LEU A 855 30.26 13.12 3.59
N LEU A 856 29.66 13.31 4.78
CA LEU A 856 30.37 13.31 6.06
C LEU A 856 31.06 11.97 6.36
N HIS A 857 30.36 10.86 6.07
CA HIS A 857 30.81 9.49 6.34
C HIS A 857 31.62 8.87 5.22
N SER A 858 31.83 9.58 4.10
CA SER A 858 32.81 9.16 3.11
C SER A 858 34.18 9.15 3.77
N ASN A 859 34.79 7.96 3.92
CA ASN A 859 36.07 7.77 4.59
C ASN A 859 37.17 7.25 3.68
N ASN A 860 36.82 6.67 2.52
CA ASN A 860 37.77 6.09 1.57
C ASN A 860 37.48 6.55 0.13
N PRO A 861 37.95 7.75 -0.29
CA PRO A 861 38.65 8.77 0.51
C PRO A 861 37.69 9.71 1.25
N ALA A 862 38.19 10.39 2.27
CA ALA A 862 37.43 11.40 3.00
C ALA A 862 37.27 12.70 2.21
N VAL A 863 36.09 13.32 2.30
CA VAL A 863 35.87 14.66 1.73
C VAL A 863 36.71 15.67 2.54
N PRO A 864 37.66 16.38 1.91
CA PRO A 864 38.53 17.32 2.60
C PRO A 864 37.75 18.58 3.01
N HIS A 865 38.29 19.31 3.99
CA HIS A 865 37.81 20.65 4.38
C HIS A 865 36.34 20.75 4.84
N ILE A 866 35.69 19.65 5.23
CA ILE A 866 34.39 19.72 5.91
C ILE A 866 34.55 20.53 7.21
N PRO A 867 33.86 21.67 7.36
CA PRO A 867 33.90 22.46 8.59
C PRO A 867 33.39 21.64 9.79
N HIS A 868 34.04 21.74 10.95
CA HIS A 868 33.60 21.08 12.20
C HIS A 868 33.36 19.57 12.07
N ARG A 869 34.22 18.88 11.31
CA ARG A 869 34.01 17.46 10.98
C ARG A 869 33.86 16.57 12.21
N GLU A 870 34.65 16.82 13.26
CA GLU A 870 34.62 16.00 14.48
C GLU A 870 33.29 16.20 15.23
N GLU A 871 32.84 17.44 15.38
CA GLU A 871 31.56 17.77 16.00
C GLU A 871 30.38 17.24 15.18
N LEU A 872 30.46 17.30 13.85
CA LEU A 872 29.44 16.72 12.97
C LEU A 872 29.36 15.21 13.09
N LEU A 873 30.50 14.51 13.25
CA LEU A 873 30.52 13.06 13.50
C LEU A 873 29.93 12.70 14.87
N ALA A 874 30.06 13.59 15.86
CA ALA A 874 29.39 13.42 17.15
C ALA A 874 27.87 13.62 17.06
N ILE A 875 27.41 14.57 16.24
CA ILE A 875 25.97 14.79 15.99
C ILE A 875 25.37 13.65 15.15
N PHE A 876 26.11 13.17 14.14
CA PHE A 876 25.69 12.12 13.22
C PHE A 876 26.67 10.94 13.24
N PRO A 877 26.59 10.05 14.25
CA PRO A 877 27.50 8.91 14.35
C PRO A 877 27.23 7.86 13.25
N THR A 878 28.28 7.19 12.78
CA THR A 878 28.19 6.19 11.70
C THR A 878 27.30 5.00 12.06
N GLU A 879 27.31 4.55 13.31
CA GLU A 879 26.50 3.42 13.79
C GLU A 879 25.00 3.76 13.95
N GLY A 880 24.65 5.05 14.05
CA GLY A 880 23.26 5.51 14.25
C GLY A 880 22.61 6.15 13.02
N ALA A 881 23.40 6.59 12.04
CA ALA A 881 22.90 7.35 10.91
C ALA A 881 22.07 6.54 9.90
N GLU A 882 22.27 5.22 9.80
CA GLU A 882 21.41 4.33 8.99
C GLU A 882 20.01 4.14 9.62
N GLY A 883 19.88 4.34 10.94
CA GLY A 883 18.60 4.26 11.66
C GLY A 883 17.84 5.58 11.75
N LEU A 884 18.45 6.72 11.40
CA LEU A 884 17.83 8.04 11.51
C LEU A 884 16.77 8.23 10.43
N ASN A 885 15.49 8.25 10.83
CA ASN A 885 14.40 8.50 9.89
C ASN A 885 14.22 10.01 9.65
N TRP A 886 14.92 10.54 8.65
CA TRP A 886 14.82 11.94 8.26
C TRP A 886 13.41 12.40 7.80
N ASN A 887 12.56 11.46 7.36
CA ASN A 887 11.18 11.78 7.01
C ASN A 887 10.34 12.11 8.24
N ALA A 888 10.70 11.61 9.43
CA ALA A 888 10.01 11.90 10.68
C ALA A 888 10.55 13.19 11.32
N PRO A 889 9.77 14.29 11.39
CA PRO A 889 10.22 15.54 11.99
C PRO A 889 10.71 15.39 13.44
N SER A 890 10.08 14.49 14.20
CA SER A 890 10.43 14.20 15.60
C SER A 890 11.83 13.61 15.80
N GLN A 891 12.39 12.96 14.78
CA GLN A 891 13.75 12.41 14.84
C GLN A 891 14.76 13.35 14.18
N ALA A 892 14.37 14.03 13.10
CA ALA A 892 15.25 14.90 12.34
C ALA A 892 15.61 16.21 13.08
N PHE A 893 14.62 16.96 13.56
CA PHE A 893 14.86 18.31 14.12
C PHE A 893 15.73 18.37 15.39
N PRO A 894 15.70 17.37 16.30
CA PRO A 894 16.64 17.32 17.42
C PRO A 894 18.12 17.25 17.00
N HIS A 895 18.42 16.66 15.83
CA HIS A 895 19.80 16.63 15.30
C HIS A 895 20.11 17.90 14.50
N ILE A 896 19.18 18.37 13.68
CA ILE A 896 19.35 19.59 12.86
C ILE A 896 19.64 20.81 13.74
N THR A 897 18.93 20.96 14.86
CA THR A 897 19.11 22.11 15.77
C THR A 897 20.45 22.11 16.50
N GLN A 898 21.14 20.96 16.61
CA GLN A 898 22.51 20.92 17.14
C GLN A 898 23.51 21.63 16.22
N LEU A 899 23.22 21.72 14.92
CA LEU A 899 24.04 22.47 13.96
C LEU A 899 24.08 23.97 14.26
N LEU A 900 23.11 24.51 15.00
CA LEU A 900 23.10 25.91 15.42
C LEU A 900 24.26 26.26 16.38
N ARG A 901 24.87 25.26 17.02
CA ARG A 901 26.07 25.42 17.87
C ARG A 901 27.35 25.65 17.06
N LEU A 902 27.31 25.38 15.75
CA LEU A 902 28.46 25.45 14.87
C LEU A 902 28.40 26.74 14.04
N PRO A 903 29.33 27.71 14.22
CA PRO A 903 29.22 29.04 13.61
C PRO A 903 29.04 29.04 12.09
N GLN A 904 29.73 28.14 11.38
CA GLN A 904 29.71 28.02 9.92
C GLN A 904 28.33 27.57 9.40
N TYR A 905 27.58 26.80 10.20
CA TYR A 905 26.28 26.24 9.82
C TYR A 905 25.10 27.06 10.36
N GLN A 906 25.33 27.93 11.35
CA GLN A 906 24.28 28.61 12.12
C GLN A 906 23.31 29.39 11.23
N TYR A 907 23.82 30.28 10.36
CA TYR A 907 22.97 31.09 9.48
C TYR A 907 22.07 30.24 8.56
N HIS A 908 22.66 29.27 7.87
CA HIS A 908 21.97 28.44 6.87
C HIS A 908 20.95 27.49 7.52
N THR A 909 21.30 26.93 8.67
CA THR A 909 20.40 26.10 9.47
C THR A 909 19.22 26.92 9.98
N LEU A 910 19.48 28.14 10.50
CA LEU A 910 18.43 29.04 10.97
C LEU A 910 17.49 29.50 9.86
N LEU A 911 18.03 29.76 8.66
CA LEU A 911 17.24 30.08 7.47
C LEU A 911 16.30 28.92 7.07
N GLY A 912 16.77 27.68 7.12
CA GLY A 912 15.93 26.51 6.88
C GLY A 912 14.89 26.27 8.00
N LEU A 913 15.29 26.42 9.26
CA LEU A 913 14.37 26.29 10.41
C LEU A 913 13.25 27.33 10.37
N THR A 914 13.56 28.56 9.96
CA THR A 914 12.59 29.66 9.82
C THR A 914 11.34 29.24 9.05
N VAL A 915 11.52 28.58 7.90
CA VAL A 915 10.41 28.16 7.03
C VAL A 915 9.68 26.92 7.52
N SER A 916 10.31 26.12 8.39
CA SER A 916 9.70 24.97 9.07
C SER A 916 8.87 25.39 10.28
N VAL A 917 9.44 26.23 11.15
CA VAL A 917 8.82 26.74 12.38
C VAL A 917 7.65 27.67 12.08
N GLY A 918 7.83 28.57 11.11
CA GLY A 918 6.76 29.45 10.62
C GLY A 918 5.89 28.83 9.52
N GLY A 919 5.99 27.52 9.32
CA GLY A 919 5.29 26.77 8.27
C GLY A 919 3.78 26.62 8.51
N LEU A 920 3.15 25.74 7.71
CA LEU A 920 1.72 25.43 7.81
C LEU A 920 1.46 23.99 8.30
N THR A 921 2.43 23.09 8.16
CA THR A 921 2.27 21.68 8.53
C THR A 921 2.45 21.51 10.03
N GLU A 922 1.38 21.16 10.74
CA GLU A 922 1.35 21.12 12.21
C GLU A 922 2.45 20.24 12.83
N SER A 923 2.68 19.04 12.30
CA SER A 923 3.74 18.14 12.81
C SER A 923 5.13 18.76 12.64
N THR A 924 5.45 19.25 11.44
CA THR A 924 6.72 19.92 11.15
C THR A 924 6.93 21.14 12.03
N VAL A 925 5.91 22.00 12.17
CA VAL A 925 5.95 23.18 13.04
C VAL A 925 6.20 22.75 14.48
N ARG A 926 5.39 21.82 15.01
CA ARG A 926 5.51 21.34 16.41
C ARG A 926 6.92 20.85 16.75
N PHE A 927 7.49 19.95 15.95
CA PHE A 927 8.79 19.36 16.26
C PHE A 927 9.98 20.29 15.95
N SER A 928 9.89 21.11 14.91
CA SER A 928 10.93 22.12 14.62
C SER A 928 10.94 23.23 15.67
N SER A 929 9.77 23.75 16.05
CA SER A 929 9.62 24.73 17.12
C SER A 929 10.15 24.18 18.43
N GLN A 930 9.69 22.99 18.85
CA GLN A 930 10.13 22.39 20.11
C GLN A 930 11.65 22.22 20.17
N SER A 931 12.26 21.67 19.12
CA SER A 931 13.71 21.47 19.08
C SER A 931 14.49 22.79 19.09
N LEU A 932 13.98 23.83 18.40
CA LEU A 932 14.59 25.17 18.41
C LEU A 932 14.53 25.78 19.82
N PHE A 933 13.39 25.66 20.50
CA PHE A 933 13.22 26.19 21.85
C PHE A 933 14.06 25.42 22.88
N ASP A 934 14.14 24.10 22.76
CA ASP A 934 15.03 23.29 23.61
C ASP A 934 16.49 23.74 23.45
N HIS A 935 16.92 24.06 22.22
CA HIS A 935 18.24 24.63 21.98
C HIS A 935 18.42 26.02 22.61
N LEU A 936 17.45 26.93 22.44
CA LEU A 936 17.49 28.28 23.00
C LEU A 936 17.55 28.27 24.53
N MET A 937 16.86 27.33 25.18
CA MET A 937 16.88 27.20 26.63
C MET A 937 18.25 26.83 27.19
N LEU A 938 19.07 26.12 26.40
CA LEU A 938 20.45 25.80 26.79
C LEU A 938 21.39 27.00 26.73
N ILE A 939 21.09 28.01 25.90
CA ILE A 939 21.93 29.20 25.72
C ILE A 939 21.36 30.47 26.37
N GLN A 940 20.12 30.44 26.88
CA GLN A 940 19.42 31.63 27.41
C GLN A 940 20.21 32.35 28.53
N GLN A 941 20.90 31.58 29.38
CA GLN A 941 21.71 32.08 30.49
C GLN A 941 23.13 32.51 30.07
N ASP A 942 23.56 32.14 28.85
CA ASP A 942 24.85 32.54 28.28
C ASP A 942 24.65 33.77 27.39
N ALA A 943 24.89 34.95 27.94
CA ALA A 943 24.71 36.21 27.24
C ALA A 943 25.53 36.33 25.94
N ALA A 944 26.70 35.68 25.87
CA ALA A 944 27.53 35.71 24.67
C ALA A 944 26.96 34.80 23.58
N ALA A 945 26.56 33.57 23.93
CA ALA A 945 25.95 32.63 22.98
C ALA A 945 24.58 33.13 22.49
N LEU A 946 23.75 33.67 23.39
CA LEU A 946 22.46 34.28 23.04
C LEU A 946 22.66 35.51 22.16
N GLY A 947 23.65 36.37 22.45
CA GLY A 947 24.00 37.52 21.61
C GLY A 947 24.43 37.13 20.19
N GLN A 948 25.25 36.08 20.05
CA GLN A 948 25.66 35.55 18.73
C GLN A 948 24.45 35.00 17.95
N PHE A 949 23.60 34.22 18.61
CA PHE A 949 22.37 33.70 18.00
C PHE A 949 21.45 34.83 17.54
N SER A 950 21.29 35.87 18.36
CA SER A 950 20.48 37.04 18.05
C SER A 950 21.00 37.83 16.85
N GLU A 951 22.32 38.00 16.70
CA GLU A 951 22.86 38.64 15.49
C GLU A 951 22.64 37.77 14.26
N ALA A 952 22.81 36.45 14.36
CA ALA A 952 22.52 35.53 13.25
C ALA A 952 21.04 35.59 12.83
N LEU A 953 20.13 35.71 13.81
CA LEU A 953 18.70 35.88 13.59
C LEU A 953 18.40 37.19 12.86
N LEU A 954 18.99 38.32 13.31
CA LEU A 954 18.87 39.61 12.61
C LEU A 954 19.44 39.55 11.19
N HIS A 955 20.59 38.88 11.00
CA HIS A 955 21.22 38.69 9.69
C HIS A 955 20.30 37.96 8.72
N VAL A 956 19.69 36.84 9.15
CA VAL A 956 18.70 36.09 8.34
C VAL A 956 17.53 36.98 7.94
N PHE A 957 17.00 37.80 8.86
CA PHE A 957 15.88 38.68 8.53
C PHE A 957 16.29 39.77 7.54
N ARG A 958 17.44 40.40 7.78
CA ARG A 958 17.98 41.52 6.99
C ARG A 958 18.23 41.11 5.53
N ASP A 959 18.75 39.91 5.31
CA ASP A 959 19.01 39.35 3.97
C ASP A 959 17.72 38.94 3.22
N ASN A 960 16.63 38.69 3.95
CA ASN A 960 15.37 38.18 3.39
C ASN A 960 14.22 39.20 3.47
N LEU A 961 14.53 40.48 3.63
CA LEU A 961 13.53 41.53 3.52
C LEU A 961 12.82 41.47 2.17
N ARG A 962 11.50 41.54 2.19
CA ARG A 962 10.58 41.44 1.04
C ARG A 962 10.61 40.09 0.32
N ASN A 963 11.24 39.07 0.90
CA ASN A 963 11.13 37.69 0.45
C ASN A 963 10.06 36.98 1.28
N ASP A 964 8.79 37.11 0.87
CA ASP A 964 7.62 36.64 1.63
C ASP A 964 7.66 35.15 1.98
N ARG A 965 8.38 34.34 1.18
CA ARG A 965 8.61 32.93 1.45
C ARG A 965 9.34 32.71 2.78
N VAL A 966 10.23 33.62 3.15
CA VAL A 966 11.04 33.55 4.37
C VAL A 966 10.52 34.55 5.40
N SER A 967 10.24 35.80 5.04
CA SER A 967 9.88 36.85 5.99
C SER A 967 8.57 36.60 6.73
N ILE A 968 7.55 36.01 6.08
CA ILE A 968 6.28 35.68 6.76
C ILE A 968 6.49 34.55 7.78
N PRO A 969 7.08 33.38 7.43
CA PRO A 969 7.44 32.37 8.42
C PRO A 969 8.36 32.89 9.52
N PHE A 970 9.30 33.78 9.18
CA PHE A 970 10.21 34.39 10.14
C PHE A 970 9.48 35.21 11.20
N LEU A 971 8.52 36.05 10.79
CA LEU A 971 7.68 36.79 11.74
C LEU A 971 6.88 35.86 12.66
N LYS A 972 6.35 34.75 12.14
CA LYS A 972 5.65 33.75 12.96
C LYS A 972 6.58 33.00 13.92
N MET A 973 7.82 32.74 13.51
CA MET A 973 8.83 32.15 14.38
C MET A 973 9.19 33.11 15.51
N LEU A 974 9.41 34.39 15.19
CA LEU A 974 9.69 35.43 16.17
C LEU A 974 8.57 35.60 17.19
N ASP A 975 7.33 35.61 16.75
CA ASP A 975 6.15 35.65 17.63
C ASP A 975 6.20 34.50 18.66
N GLN A 976 6.41 33.26 18.20
CA GLN A 976 6.56 32.11 19.10
C GLN A 976 7.76 32.22 20.06
N MET A 977 8.90 32.77 19.60
CA MET A 977 10.09 32.99 20.43
C MET A 977 9.85 34.05 21.52
N LEU A 978 9.18 35.15 21.16
CA LEU A 978 8.82 36.24 22.07
C LEU A 978 7.80 35.78 23.11
N ALA A 979 6.80 34.99 22.70
CA ALA A 979 5.78 34.44 23.59
C ALA A 979 6.33 33.41 24.61
N ARG A 980 7.46 32.77 24.32
CA ARG A 980 8.12 31.79 25.21
C ARG A 980 9.27 32.38 26.03
N ALA A 981 9.36 33.72 26.12
CA ALA A 981 10.36 34.39 26.96
C ALA A 981 11.83 34.02 26.61
N CYS A 982 12.10 33.64 25.36
CA CYS A 982 13.45 33.21 24.93
C CYS A 982 14.50 34.33 25.04
N PHE A 983 14.06 35.58 25.14
CA PHE A 983 14.90 36.77 25.20
C PHE A 983 14.79 37.54 26.53
N ASP A 984 14.32 36.88 27.60
CA ASP A 984 14.14 37.51 28.92
C ASP A 984 15.38 38.24 29.43
N THR A 985 16.58 37.69 29.18
CA THR A 985 17.86 38.32 29.55
C THR A 985 18.04 39.72 28.93
N PHE A 986 17.38 40.02 27.81
CA PHE A 986 17.43 41.33 27.17
C PHE A 986 16.35 42.30 27.67
N THR A 987 15.33 41.83 28.40
CA THR A 987 14.26 42.70 28.91
C THR A 987 14.71 43.59 30.06
N THR A 988 15.79 43.19 30.75
CA THR A 988 16.39 43.97 31.86
C THR A 988 17.19 45.18 31.41
N ASP A 989 17.63 45.22 30.14
CA ASP A 989 18.39 46.34 29.59
C ASP A 989 17.47 47.29 28.81
N GLN A 990 17.46 48.56 29.19
CA GLN A 990 16.64 49.55 28.51
C GLN A 990 17.16 49.77 27.09
N ASP A 991 16.27 49.64 26.09
CA ASP A 991 16.61 49.85 24.68
C ASP A 991 17.75 48.95 24.16
N HIS A 992 17.81 47.70 24.63
CA HIS A 992 18.79 46.71 24.14
C HIS A 992 18.85 46.67 22.60
N GLN A 993 20.08 46.70 22.05
CA GLN A 993 20.33 46.92 20.62
C GLN A 993 19.61 45.92 19.71
N PHE A 994 19.54 44.65 20.10
CA PHE A 994 18.80 43.62 19.35
C PHE A 994 17.34 44.01 19.09
N CYS A 995 16.66 44.55 20.10
CA CYS A 995 15.24 44.91 20.02
C CYS A 995 15.04 46.17 19.17
N VAL A 996 15.97 47.13 19.25
CA VAL A 996 16.00 48.32 18.40
C VAL A 996 16.12 47.93 16.92
N ASP A 997 17.04 47.03 16.61
CA ASP A 997 17.27 46.55 15.24
C ASP A 997 16.11 45.70 14.74
N LEU A 998 15.58 44.80 15.58
CA LEU A 998 14.43 43.97 15.25
C LEU A 998 13.20 44.82 14.93
N LEU A 999 12.89 45.83 15.75
CA LEU A 999 11.80 46.77 15.50
C LEU A 999 11.99 47.53 14.18
N SER A 1000 13.22 47.97 13.89
CA SER A 1000 13.55 48.65 12.64
C SER A 1000 13.29 47.76 11.42
N LEU A 1001 13.75 46.49 11.47
CA LEU A 1001 13.55 45.52 10.39
C LEU A 1001 12.07 45.17 10.20
N CYS A 1002 11.32 44.93 11.29
CA CYS A 1002 9.88 44.68 11.22
C CYS A 1002 9.14 45.84 10.54
N LYS A 1003 9.48 47.09 10.91
CA LYS A 1003 8.87 48.29 10.29
C LYS A 1003 9.20 48.41 8.81
N GLU A 1004 10.44 48.13 8.41
CA GLU A 1004 10.83 48.18 6.99
C GLU A 1004 10.15 47.06 6.19
N GLU A 1005 9.98 45.86 6.76
CA GLU A 1005 9.32 44.72 6.11
C GLU A 1005 7.83 44.97 5.83
N ILE A 1006 7.12 45.61 6.74
CA ILE A 1006 5.69 45.94 6.56
C ILE A 1006 5.43 47.24 5.81
N LYS A 1007 6.48 48.04 5.56
CA LYS A 1007 6.35 49.37 4.96
C LYS A 1007 5.70 49.30 3.60
N LYS A 1008 4.50 49.89 3.49
CA LYS A 1008 3.66 49.88 2.28
C LYS A 1008 3.23 48.47 1.83
N SER A 1009 3.33 47.45 2.69
CA SER A 1009 2.85 46.11 2.38
C SER A 1009 1.33 46.10 2.27
N LYS A 1010 0.81 45.34 1.30
CA LYS A 1010 -0.62 45.04 1.17
C LYS A 1010 -0.93 43.57 1.49
N ASP A 1011 0.10 42.78 1.81
CA ASP A 1011 -0.08 41.39 2.19
C ASP A 1011 -0.65 41.31 3.61
N THR A 1012 -1.88 40.80 3.71
CA THR A 1012 -2.59 40.72 4.99
C THR A 1012 -2.00 39.68 5.94
N GLN A 1013 -1.40 38.59 5.44
CA GLN A 1013 -0.74 37.59 6.27
C GLN A 1013 0.54 38.13 6.87
N LYS A 1014 1.34 38.85 6.07
CA LYS A 1014 2.54 39.53 6.53
C LYS A 1014 2.22 40.55 7.63
N LEU A 1015 1.24 41.42 7.39
CA LEU A 1015 0.82 42.43 8.36
C LEU A 1015 0.33 41.81 9.67
N ARG A 1016 -0.46 40.74 9.60
CA ARG A 1016 -0.92 40.00 10.80
C ARG A 1016 0.23 39.38 11.58
N SER A 1017 1.17 38.76 10.88
CA SER A 1017 2.34 38.14 11.54
C SER A 1017 3.23 39.21 12.20
N ALA A 1018 3.34 40.40 11.58
CA ALA A 1018 4.07 41.52 12.18
C ALA A 1018 3.36 42.14 13.39
N ILE A 1019 2.01 42.22 13.39
CA ILE A 1019 1.25 42.67 14.56
C ILE A 1019 1.58 41.81 15.78
N ALA A 1020 1.59 40.48 15.60
CA ALA A 1020 1.91 39.54 16.68
C ALA A 1020 3.32 39.79 17.24
N VAL A 1021 4.32 39.98 16.36
CA VAL A 1021 5.68 40.36 16.77
C VAL A 1021 5.72 41.71 17.49
N PHE A 1022 4.99 42.72 17.02
CA PHE A 1022 4.93 44.01 17.72
C PHE A 1022 4.30 43.87 19.11
N CYS A 1023 3.22 43.10 19.26
CA CYS A 1023 2.65 42.79 20.57
C CYS A 1023 3.67 42.07 21.47
N GLY A 1024 4.44 41.13 20.93
CA GLY A 1024 5.51 40.46 21.67
C GLY A 1024 6.67 41.37 22.06
N LEU A 1025 6.99 42.40 21.26
CA LEU A 1025 8.07 43.37 21.55
C LEU A 1025 7.72 44.34 22.70
N ILE A 1026 6.49 44.35 23.21
CA ILE A 1026 6.08 45.26 24.30
C ILE A 1026 6.82 44.99 25.61
N GLN A 1027 7.27 43.74 25.81
CA GLN A 1027 7.97 43.29 27.02
C GLN A 1027 9.26 44.07 27.27
N PHE A 1028 9.92 44.59 26.22
CA PHE A 1028 11.15 45.37 26.34
C PHE A 1028 10.86 46.81 26.79
N GLN A 1029 11.55 47.28 27.83
CA GLN A 1029 11.38 48.63 28.37
C GLN A 1029 12.11 49.71 27.55
N GLY A 1030 11.78 50.98 27.79
CA GLY A 1030 12.45 52.14 27.17
C GLY A 1030 11.71 52.76 25.98
N GLU A 1031 12.46 53.38 25.06
CA GLU A 1031 11.95 53.99 23.82
C GLU A 1031 11.41 52.96 22.81
N VAL A 1032 11.91 51.72 22.82
CA VAL A 1032 11.39 50.61 22.00
C VAL A 1032 9.90 50.39 22.28
N ARG A 1033 9.50 50.31 23.56
CA ARG A 1033 8.09 50.12 23.98
C ARG A 1033 7.17 51.19 23.40
N LYS A 1034 7.58 52.46 23.52
CA LYS A 1034 6.81 53.61 23.00
C LYS A 1034 6.66 53.56 21.48
N LYS A 1035 7.74 53.22 20.77
CA LYS A 1035 7.73 53.11 19.30
C LYS A 1035 6.89 51.93 18.81
N VAL A 1036 6.85 50.82 19.56
CA VAL A 1036 5.98 49.67 19.29
C VAL A 1036 4.51 50.05 19.45
N LEU A 1037 4.15 50.70 20.57
CA LEU A 1037 2.77 51.17 20.79
C LEU A 1037 2.31 52.13 19.69
N PHE A 1038 3.16 53.10 19.31
CA PHE A 1038 2.87 53.99 18.20
C PHE A 1038 2.65 53.23 16.88
N GLN A 1039 3.44 52.19 16.63
CA GLN A 1039 3.29 51.37 15.43
C GLN A 1039 1.99 50.55 15.43
N LEU A 1040 1.56 50.03 16.59
CA LEU A 1040 0.29 49.33 16.75
C LEU A 1040 -0.91 50.28 16.55
N LEU A 1041 -0.84 51.51 17.07
CA LEU A 1041 -1.85 52.55 16.84
C LEU A 1041 -2.00 52.88 15.34
N LEU A 1042 -0.89 52.99 14.61
CA LEU A 1042 -0.95 53.15 13.14
C LEU A 1042 -1.66 51.98 12.45
N LEU A 1043 -1.52 50.76 12.97
CA LEU A 1043 -2.15 49.55 12.43
C LEU A 1043 -3.63 49.42 12.82
N LEU A 1044 -4.07 50.00 13.94
CA LEU A 1044 -5.48 50.17 14.29
C LEU A 1044 -6.19 51.13 13.32
N CYS A 1045 -5.45 52.07 12.74
CA CYS A 1045 -5.96 52.99 11.72
C CYS A 1045 -5.71 52.51 10.28
N HIS A 1046 -5.35 51.23 10.08
CA HIS A 1046 -5.00 50.71 8.76
C HIS A 1046 -6.22 50.68 7.81
N PRO A 1047 -6.06 50.94 6.49
CA PRO A 1047 -7.18 50.93 5.53
C PRO A 1047 -7.95 49.61 5.46
N PHE A 1048 -7.28 48.48 5.71
CA PHE A 1048 -7.90 47.16 5.66
C PHE A 1048 -8.60 46.80 6.98
N PRO A 1049 -9.93 46.56 6.98
CA PRO A 1049 -10.68 46.23 8.19
C PRO A 1049 -10.16 45.00 8.92
N VAL A 1050 -9.71 44.00 8.14
CA VAL A 1050 -9.14 42.75 8.66
C VAL A 1050 -7.89 43.00 9.51
N ILE A 1051 -7.07 43.98 9.14
CA ILE A 1051 -5.87 44.36 9.88
C ILE A 1051 -6.27 45.08 11.16
N ARG A 1052 -7.15 46.09 11.09
CA ARG A 1052 -7.64 46.81 12.27
C ARG A 1052 -8.21 45.87 13.33
N LYS A 1053 -9.10 44.96 12.92
CA LYS A 1053 -9.70 43.96 13.81
C LYS A 1053 -8.66 43.04 14.45
N THR A 1054 -7.67 42.59 13.67
CA THR A 1054 -6.61 41.72 14.19
C THR A 1054 -5.74 42.48 15.19
N THR A 1055 -5.34 43.72 14.87
CA THR A 1055 -4.58 44.59 15.77
C THR A 1055 -5.34 44.82 17.07
N ALA A 1056 -6.63 45.18 17.01
CA ALA A 1056 -7.43 45.44 18.22
C ALA A 1056 -7.51 44.21 19.13
N SER A 1057 -7.74 43.02 18.54
CA SER A 1057 -7.83 41.77 19.29
C SER A 1057 -6.48 41.41 19.96
N GLN A 1058 -5.37 41.51 19.23
CA GLN A 1058 -4.05 41.18 19.78
C GLN A 1058 -3.53 42.22 20.77
N VAL A 1059 -3.83 43.51 20.56
CA VAL A 1059 -3.51 44.55 21.55
C VAL A 1059 -4.29 44.34 22.84
N TYR A 1060 -5.57 43.94 22.74
CA TYR A 1060 -6.37 43.59 23.91
C TYR A 1060 -5.75 42.41 24.69
N GLU A 1061 -5.39 41.31 24.01
CA GLU A 1061 -4.71 40.16 24.62
C GLU A 1061 -3.33 40.54 25.23
N MET A 1062 -2.58 41.39 24.54
CA MET A 1062 -1.30 41.91 25.01
C MET A 1062 -1.45 42.71 26.31
N LEU A 1063 -2.46 43.60 26.41
CA LEU A 1063 -2.71 44.39 27.62
C LEU A 1063 -3.18 43.53 28.81
N LEU A 1064 -3.85 42.40 28.55
CA LEU A 1064 -4.15 41.41 29.59
C LEU A 1064 -2.90 40.69 30.10
N THR A 1065 -1.88 40.57 29.25
CA THR A 1065 -0.63 39.84 29.58
C THR A 1065 0.37 40.76 30.27
N TYR A 1066 0.44 42.03 29.87
CA TYR A 1066 1.38 43.03 30.39
C TYR A 1066 0.62 44.20 31.00
N ASP A 1067 0.38 44.15 32.31
CA ASP A 1067 -0.38 45.14 33.08
C ASP A 1067 0.40 46.43 33.37
N ASP A 1068 1.71 46.44 33.16
CA ASP A 1068 2.62 47.57 33.37
C ASP A 1068 2.72 48.54 32.17
N VAL A 1069 1.95 48.29 31.10
CA VAL A 1069 2.08 49.02 29.82
C VAL A 1069 1.28 50.33 29.82
N ILE A 1070 0.12 50.36 30.47
CA ILE A 1070 -0.81 51.49 30.52
C ILE A 1070 -1.12 51.81 31.98
N ASP A 1071 -1.35 53.10 32.28
CA ASP A 1071 -1.78 53.55 33.61
C ASP A 1071 -3.08 52.81 34.03
N PRO A 1072 -3.12 52.17 35.22
CA PRO A 1072 -4.29 51.46 35.71
C PRO A 1072 -5.58 52.29 35.68
N ASP A 1073 -5.48 53.61 35.86
CA ASP A 1073 -6.63 54.52 35.92
C ASP A 1073 -7.37 54.66 34.57
N VAL A 1074 -6.72 54.30 33.44
CA VAL A 1074 -7.31 54.38 32.09
C VAL A 1074 -7.36 53.02 31.38
N MET A 1075 -6.93 51.94 32.04
CA MET A 1075 -6.89 50.59 31.44
C MET A 1075 -8.29 50.13 31.01
N ASP A 1076 -9.29 50.28 31.89
CA ASP A 1076 -10.67 49.87 31.61
C ASP A 1076 -11.28 50.62 30.41
N ASP A 1077 -10.99 51.93 30.29
CA ASP A 1077 -11.45 52.77 29.19
C ASP A 1077 -10.81 52.35 27.85
N VAL A 1078 -9.52 52.02 27.85
CA VAL A 1078 -8.80 51.54 26.67
C VAL A 1078 -9.31 50.16 26.24
N MET A 1079 -9.48 49.24 27.19
CA MET A 1079 -9.99 47.90 26.93
C MET A 1079 -11.42 47.92 26.38
N THR A 1080 -12.29 48.77 26.95
CA THR A 1080 -13.65 49.00 26.45
C THR A 1080 -13.63 49.61 25.04
N SER A 1081 -12.73 50.57 24.78
CA SER A 1081 -12.59 51.16 23.46
C SER A 1081 -12.14 50.14 22.41
N LEU A 1082 -11.25 49.21 22.76
CA LEU A 1082 -10.81 48.14 21.87
C LEU A 1082 -11.90 47.11 21.59
N SER A 1083 -12.77 46.79 22.57
CA SER A 1083 -13.86 45.82 22.40
C SER A 1083 -15.08 46.39 21.67
N ASP A 1084 -15.50 47.61 22.02
CA ASP A 1084 -16.78 48.17 21.61
C ASP A 1084 -16.72 48.86 20.24
N THR A 1085 -15.50 49.25 19.81
CA THR A 1085 -15.29 49.83 18.49
C THR A 1085 -15.53 48.78 17.40
N ASN A 1086 -16.45 49.06 16.46
CA ASN A 1086 -16.67 48.21 15.30
C ASN A 1086 -15.54 48.38 14.26
N TRP A 1087 -14.44 47.63 14.44
CA TRP A 1087 -13.26 47.67 13.57
C TRP A 1087 -13.51 47.22 12.11
N SER A 1088 -14.69 46.68 11.81
CA SER A 1088 -15.07 46.17 10.49
C SER A 1088 -15.69 47.22 9.55
N GLU A 1089 -16.14 48.37 10.07
CA GLU A 1089 -16.76 49.42 9.26
C GLU A 1089 -15.74 50.29 8.50
N ASN A 1090 -16.08 50.66 7.26
CA ASN A 1090 -15.32 51.62 6.46
C ASN A 1090 -15.82 53.03 6.75
N ASN A 1091 -15.40 53.65 7.84
CA ASN A 1091 -15.67 55.07 8.08
C ASN A 1091 -14.45 55.82 8.60
N HIS A 1092 -14.35 57.07 8.18
CA HIS A 1092 -13.30 58.06 8.50
C HIS A 1092 -13.19 58.45 10.00
N LEU A 1093 -13.75 57.65 10.91
CA LEU A 1093 -13.92 57.95 12.34
C LEU A 1093 -12.71 57.59 13.23
N CYS A 1094 -11.78 56.72 12.81
CA CYS A 1094 -10.60 56.36 13.64
C CYS A 1094 -9.51 57.46 13.70
N LYS A 1095 -9.79 58.71 13.29
CA LYS A 1095 -8.84 59.83 13.43
C LYS A 1095 -9.02 60.62 14.73
N SER A 1096 -10.03 60.31 15.54
CA SER A 1096 -10.35 61.04 16.78
C SER A 1096 -10.27 60.19 18.05
N SER A 1097 -9.70 58.99 17.97
CA SER A 1097 -9.46 58.07 19.10
C SER A 1097 -7.96 57.94 19.36
#